data_AF-A0A5E4MFQ8-F1
#
_entry.id   AF-A0A5E4MFQ8-F1
#
_cell.length_a   1.000
_cell.length_b   1.000
_cell.length_c   1.000
_cell.angle_alpha   90.00
_cell.angle_beta   90.00
_cell.angle_gamma   90.00
#
_symmetry.space_group_name_H-M   'P 1'
#
loop_
_entity.id
_entity.type
_entity.pdbx_description
1 polymer ?
#
loop_
_entity_poly.entity_id
_entity_poly.type
_entity_poly.pdbx_seq_one_letter_code
_entity_poly.pdbx_strand_id
1 'polypeptide(L)'
;MMLKILKFRLLFFILMILHMSSSTKDFSDIFKFNMTSETYLKRMQEKGLPHVGQVYSDYLKQAMPEDTQPITELEFKILMDSIPRIYETMESVNKRNSENEEFKKQIYTPKLFKYLNKCYPYLYESFDQYTERIQNNGLPKLFDFAMFTGLKKFCPILGETYNDYESKMSNTFGLLPFTKTDYESFRSLYPKLGESLDHYSVRVVEVEKKKQWKCKLADNYRGLQYFFPQLGEYYKEYETRMNEINILGMPKDSFSVYQQLFPHVGEGFKQYSKMPRSTELMISLDVSPLDEDGYNRMKIRLPILFENLSEYKTRMSIHVFLGDLISDKEYFHAKRIYPKMSESYNTYFDRFTNQLSMGNPLNENLFKFFKNNYPQFGKEFETKNLVTWTNVYENSHELTLGSVNDCENLKKKMPVAYESYEHYVRVITNIPGVTPLSEYDFYDFKRVFIRQSETFTDYLLRMINLDIEPMENQTVLYFKQMVPRELNQPYKTYLNEIAKHSLDISDINWRPFKAFTEVMYLRFQLVAPISFESYYSYTNRISSALFNTDFMLFYTKNTKILNKFPENTFQDFLINRIQALDFDEFTDLKLRYPKLSEEPKQYMNRIKSYMLNPLIRIDNGLFEIFKKAHVQLEDDYERYIKRITALDIKKIKLLHSAVLNEKDFNTLKDYYISFPYIIDHSEFHKPMCAFENNDINDIQRVYPRYYETLQEHSKLMERRFLEPLSRSYFLLIKLFHPTITDKNFEEYECRINIALKKEMYTVPLPGMVSIVQSSEFQKWKSRIPYPYEGYTSYVQRVQTNFSNLTEDELKQDYDDMIKIYPQLSDTYEDYVKLMNDMLIQPLEENDYKHYKFYCPNIGADYNNYLDNYNNLKPGIDETLKKLNISIMTEDEFSTFISRIPSPYERYLNYHNRIISYSKLIPFVKNEFDDYENLYTLPYETYLEYNNRLKCIDRIAVPLHKFKDHKACQVLLGESYTEHLNKIEKFYSINLNEHDEHFNVRWMEINGIETLGKTNFVEHMLIYPSYYESYEMFTFRNKYKWPARVLSNDWYQKMSDIAPRMCENYAAYARRVGLIKGLPYMTKEQFDRFIQGLPLLGESSEHYNVRVKQMFEEESAGNKPLKLFGVYEIIEWYLEDLHKHFIRISPNFFTEYTDYAKRLLEHGNQPLDIVHFNCLQYYFPKINETYDEFCAKIQDLGLQMIEMYRQQLFFKLKKFYPRVHHHSYEAYLLEIGLEYPNDEDYINVNYNSPKLTRAEFNEYKLSELITT
;
A
#
# COMPACT_ATOMS: atom_id res chain seq x y z
N MET A 1 50.47 -101.17 -14.83
CA MET A 1 49.07 -100.73 -15.05
C MET A 1 48.72 -99.48 -14.23
N MET A 2 49.02 -99.43 -12.92
CA MET A 2 48.82 -98.20 -12.11
C MET A 2 49.53 -96.94 -12.66
N LEU A 3 50.75 -97.07 -13.20
CA LEU A 3 51.49 -95.92 -13.76
C LEU A 3 50.79 -95.28 -15.00
N LYS A 4 50.01 -96.08 -15.76
CA LYS A 4 49.23 -95.58 -16.91
C LYS A 4 47.96 -94.86 -16.45
N ILE A 5 47.34 -95.33 -15.37
CA ILE A 5 46.17 -94.66 -14.76
C ILE A 5 46.57 -93.35 -14.08
N LEU A 6 47.75 -93.29 -13.45
CA LEU A 6 48.27 -92.06 -12.85
C LEU A 6 48.64 -91.02 -13.91
N LYS A 7 49.29 -91.42 -15.02
CA LYS A 7 49.55 -90.52 -16.16
C LYS A 7 48.27 -90.03 -16.84
N PHE A 8 47.23 -90.88 -16.95
CA PHE A 8 45.94 -90.45 -17.49
C PHE A 8 45.24 -89.46 -16.56
N ARG A 9 45.27 -89.68 -15.24
CA ARG A 9 44.70 -88.73 -14.25
C ARG A 9 45.49 -87.44 -14.17
N LEU A 10 46.82 -87.48 -14.28
CA LEU A 10 47.67 -86.28 -14.30
C LEU A 10 47.50 -85.50 -15.61
N LEU A 11 47.33 -86.19 -16.75
CA LEU A 11 47.00 -85.57 -18.03
C LEU A 11 45.59 -84.97 -17.99
N PHE A 12 44.62 -85.63 -17.35
CA PHE A 12 43.28 -85.08 -17.15
C PHE A 12 43.30 -83.88 -16.20
N PHE A 13 44.15 -83.89 -15.16
CA PHE A 13 44.35 -82.75 -14.27
C PHE A 13 45.11 -81.61 -14.95
N ILE A 14 46.14 -81.88 -15.75
CA ILE A 14 46.87 -80.87 -16.54
C ILE A 14 45.98 -80.31 -17.64
N LEU A 15 45.16 -81.13 -18.29
CA LEU A 15 44.16 -80.68 -19.25
C LEU A 15 43.02 -79.92 -18.56
N MET A 16 42.59 -80.30 -17.36
CA MET A 16 41.65 -79.49 -16.57
C MET A 16 42.27 -78.17 -16.11
N ILE A 17 43.54 -78.16 -15.69
CA ILE A 17 44.26 -76.94 -15.30
C ILE A 17 44.52 -76.05 -16.53
N LEU A 18 44.92 -76.59 -17.67
CA LEU A 18 45.11 -75.87 -18.93
C LEU A 18 43.76 -75.37 -19.51
N HIS A 19 42.70 -76.17 -19.39
CA HIS A 19 41.37 -75.77 -19.81
C HIS A 19 40.74 -74.73 -18.86
N MET A 20 41.15 -74.73 -17.58
CA MET A 20 40.80 -73.68 -16.61
C MET A 20 41.71 -72.45 -16.66
N SER A 21 42.83 -72.48 -17.40
CA SER A 21 43.76 -71.34 -17.52
C SER A 21 43.80 -70.69 -18.91
N SER A 22 42.97 -71.16 -19.86
CA SER A 22 42.84 -70.50 -21.17
C SER A 22 41.39 -70.35 -21.63
N SER A 23 40.45 -70.07 -20.70
CA SER A 23 39.17 -69.50 -21.13
C SER A 23 39.43 -68.06 -21.57
N THR A 24 39.95 -67.88 -22.79
CA THR A 24 40.01 -66.58 -23.44
C THR A 24 38.63 -65.95 -23.28
N LYS A 25 38.57 -64.79 -22.62
CA LYS A 25 37.28 -64.18 -22.31
C LYS A 25 36.58 -63.88 -23.62
N ASP A 26 35.41 -64.50 -23.80
CA ASP A 26 34.65 -64.41 -25.03
C ASP A 26 33.96 -63.04 -25.10
N PHE A 27 34.54 -62.14 -25.89
CA PHE A 27 34.00 -60.82 -26.20
C PHE A 27 33.05 -60.87 -27.42
N SER A 28 32.60 -62.04 -27.83
CA SER A 28 31.48 -62.15 -28.76
C SER A 28 30.16 -61.86 -28.04
N ASP A 29 29.17 -61.41 -28.82
CA ASP A 29 27.85 -61.01 -28.35
C ASP A 29 27.85 -59.86 -27.33
N ILE A 30 28.78 -58.88 -27.39
CA ILE A 30 28.71 -57.65 -26.57
C ILE A 30 27.42 -56.87 -26.87
N PHE A 31 26.92 -56.92 -28.11
CA PHE A 31 25.62 -56.33 -28.45
C PHE A 31 24.69 -57.37 -29.08
N LYS A 32 23.40 -57.32 -28.69
CA LYS A 32 22.34 -58.11 -29.33
C LYS A 32 21.26 -57.21 -29.91
N PHE A 33 20.51 -57.75 -30.87
CA PHE A 33 19.40 -57.06 -31.51
C PHE A 33 18.27 -56.81 -30.50
N ASN A 34 17.65 -55.63 -30.55
CA ASN A 34 16.55 -55.20 -29.67
C ASN A 34 16.87 -55.23 -28.16
N MET A 35 18.14 -55.07 -27.79
CA MET A 35 18.56 -55.00 -26.39
C MET A 35 18.28 -53.61 -25.78
N THR A 36 17.80 -53.58 -24.54
CA THR A 36 17.68 -52.37 -23.71
C THR A 36 18.96 -52.14 -22.91
N SER A 37 19.14 -50.93 -22.37
CA SER A 37 20.28 -50.58 -21.52
C SER A 37 20.30 -51.44 -20.27
N GLU A 38 19.15 -51.67 -19.63
CA GLU A 38 19.05 -52.52 -18.44
C GLU A 38 19.46 -53.96 -18.73
N THR A 39 18.97 -54.54 -19.84
CA THR A 39 19.34 -55.90 -20.25
C THR A 39 20.80 -55.99 -20.71
N TYR A 40 21.35 -54.91 -21.29
CA TYR A 40 22.76 -54.78 -21.58
C TYR A 40 23.60 -54.76 -20.29
N LEU A 41 23.32 -53.82 -19.38
CA LEU A 41 24.05 -53.58 -18.14
C LEU A 41 24.03 -54.82 -17.25
N LYS A 42 22.85 -55.39 -17.02
CA LYS A 42 22.68 -56.62 -16.24
C LYS A 42 23.56 -57.73 -16.78
N ARG A 43 23.60 -57.90 -18.11
CA ARG A 43 24.41 -58.94 -18.74
C ARG A 43 25.91 -58.63 -18.69
N MET A 44 26.33 -57.37 -18.84
CA MET A 44 27.75 -57.01 -18.69
C MET A 44 28.21 -57.25 -17.26
N GLN A 45 27.38 -56.89 -16.28
CA GLN A 45 27.63 -57.16 -14.86
C GLN A 45 27.67 -58.66 -14.56
N GLU A 46 26.71 -59.46 -15.05
CA GLU A 46 26.68 -60.93 -14.92
C GLU A 46 27.93 -61.58 -15.54
N LYS A 47 28.50 -60.97 -16.59
CA LYS A 47 29.74 -61.44 -17.24
C LYS A 47 31.03 -60.89 -16.61
N GLY A 48 30.94 -59.98 -15.64
CA GLY A 48 32.10 -59.27 -15.10
C GLY A 48 32.87 -58.52 -16.19
N LEU A 49 32.15 -57.79 -17.06
CA LEU A 49 32.72 -56.98 -18.15
C LEU A 49 32.38 -55.50 -17.97
N PRO A 50 33.27 -54.59 -18.38
CA PRO A 50 33.05 -53.15 -18.26
C PRO A 50 31.90 -52.67 -19.15
N HIS A 51 31.26 -51.60 -18.73
CA HIS A 51 30.24 -50.95 -19.55
C HIS A 51 30.89 -50.14 -20.67
N VAL A 52 30.22 -50.01 -21.81
CA VAL A 52 30.71 -49.20 -22.93
C VAL A 52 30.97 -47.77 -22.45
N GLY A 53 32.11 -47.17 -22.80
CA GLY A 53 32.40 -45.78 -22.40
C GLY A 53 32.90 -45.62 -20.96
N GLN A 54 32.95 -46.69 -20.17
CA GLN A 54 33.52 -46.66 -18.82
C GLN A 54 35.04 -46.47 -18.88
N VAL A 55 35.64 -45.90 -17.84
CA VAL A 55 37.10 -45.87 -17.65
C VAL A 55 37.58 -47.03 -16.80
N TYR A 56 38.80 -47.50 -17.04
CA TYR A 56 39.33 -48.68 -16.37
C TYR A 56 39.32 -48.55 -14.84
N SER A 57 39.68 -47.38 -14.32
CA SER A 57 39.67 -47.10 -12.88
C SER A 57 38.28 -47.17 -12.24
N ASP A 58 37.22 -46.82 -12.96
CA ASP A 58 35.85 -46.90 -12.47
C ASP A 58 35.27 -48.31 -12.62
N TYR A 59 35.71 -49.05 -13.64
CA TYR A 59 35.39 -50.46 -13.79
C TYR A 59 35.89 -51.29 -12.60
N LEU A 60 37.12 -51.04 -12.14
CA LEU A 60 37.68 -51.74 -10.98
C LEU A 60 36.90 -51.50 -9.67
N LYS A 61 36.08 -50.46 -9.59
CA LYS A 61 35.25 -50.15 -8.41
C LYS A 61 33.89 -50.85 -8.44
N GLN A 62 33.50 -51.47 -9.55
CA GLN A 62 32.20 -52.13 -9.66
C GLN A 62 32.18 -53.44 -8.87
N ALA A 63 31.05 -53.69 -8.18
CA ALA A 63 30.82 -54.96 -7.50
C ALA A 63 30.67 -56.08 -8.54
N MET A 64 31.60 -57.03 -8.51
CA MET A 64 31.58 -58.18 -9.41
C MET A 64 30.83 -59.37 -8.77
N PRO A 65 30.15 -60.21 -9.57
CA PRO A 65 29.66 -61.50 -9.09
C PRO A 65 30.77 -62.30 -8.41
N GLU A 66 30.44 -62.97 -7.29
CA GLU A 66 31.40 -63.70 -6.44
C GLU A 66 32.26 -64.73 -7.20
N ASP A 67 31.77 -65.22 -8.35
CA ASP A 67 32.43 -66.21 -9.20
C ASP A 67 33.20 -65.62 -10.42
N THR A 68 33.32 -64.30 -10.54
CA THR A 68 33.97 -63.64 -11.69
C THR A 68 35.22 -62.85 -11.32
N GLN A 69 36.31 -63.06 -12.05
CA GLN A 69 37.52 -62.24 -11.92
C GLN A 69 37.46 -61.00 -12.81
N PRO A 70 37.96 -59.82 -12.36
CA PRO A 70 38.08 -58.62 -13.19
C PRO A 70 38.96 -58.89 -14.42
N ILE A 71 38.69 -58.16 -15.51
CA ILE A 71 39.56 -58.20 -16.70
C ILE A 71 40.78 -57.30 -16.48
N THR A 72 41.90 -57.68 -17.07
CA THR A 72 43.13 -56.87 -17.06
C THR A 72 42.95 -55.57 -17.85
N GLU A 73 43.84 -54.59 -17.63
CA GLU A 73 43.82 -53.32 -18.37
C GLU A 73 44.02 -53.51 -19.88
N LEU A 74 44.85 -54.49 -20.28
CA LEU A 74 45.06 -54.82 -21.68
C LEU A 74 43.79 -55.42 -22.30
N GLU A 75 43.14 -56.37 -21.61
CA GLU A 75 41.86 -56.93 -22.04
C GLU A 75 40.76 -55.86 -22.10
N PHE A 76 40.76 -54.90 -21.17
CA PHE A 76 39.86 -53.75 -21.18
C PHE A 76 40.09 -52.87 -22.41
N LYS A 77 41.34 -52.51 -22.72
CA LYS A 77 41.71 -51.73 -23.91
C LYS A 77 41.27 -52.45 -25.20
N ILE A 78 41.51 -53.76 -25.29
CA ILE A 78 41.15 -54.59 -26.43
C ILE A 78 39.63 -54.69 -26.59
N LEU A 79 38.89 -54.87 -25.50
CA LEU A 79 37.43 -54.90 -25.50
C LEU A 79 36.85 -53.55 -25.96
N MET A 80 37.33 -52.43 -25.41
CA MET A 80 36.85 -51.10 -25.76
C MET A 80 37.17 -50.72 -27.21
N ASP A 81 38.35 -51.07 -27.71
CA ASP A 81 38.71 -50.85 -29.12
C ASP A 81 37.90 -51.74 -30.09
N SER A 82 37.37 -52.87 -29.61
CA SER A 82 36.51 -53.77 -30.42
C SER A 82 35.08 -53.26 -30.62
N ILE A 83 34.67 -52.23 -29.89
CA ILE A 83 33.37 -51.57 -30.00
C ILE A 83 33.44 -50.55 -31.16
N PRO A 84 32.44 -50.48 -32.06
CA PRO A 84 32.40 -49.50 -33.14
C PRO A 84 32.51 -48.08 -32.59
N ARG A 85 33.26 -47.23 -33.27
CA ARG A 85 33.35 -45.80 -32.95
C ARG A 85 32.18 -45.05 -33.60
N ILE A 86 31.87 -43.83 -33.12
CA ILE A 86 30.84 -42.99 -33.73
C ILE A 86 31.25 -42.68 -35.18
N TYR A 87 30.30 -42.82 -36.12
CA TYR A 87 30.47 -42.70 -37.58
C TYR A 87 31.37 -43.75 -38.25
N GLU A 88 31.90 -44.73 -37.52
CA GLU A 88 32.72 -45.77 -38.12
C GLU A 88 31.91 -46.67 -39.07
N THR A 89 32.55 -47.19 -40.13
CA THR A 89 31.92 -48.17 -41.02
C THR A 89 32.02 -49.60 -40.49
N MET A 90 31.11 -50.47 -40.93
CA MET A 90 31.13 -51.89 -40.56
C MET A 90 32.43 -52.55 -41.03
N GLU A 91 32.87 -52.21 -42.24
CA GLU A 91 34.09 -52.71 -42.84
C GLU A 91 35.32 -52.32 -42.01
N SER A 92 35.36 -51.08 -41.51
CA SER A 92 36.45 -50.57 -40.66
C SER A 92 36.54 -51.33 -39.34
N VAL A 93 35.44 -51.42 -38.58
CA VAL A 93 35.46 -52.09 -37.26
C VAL A 93 35.67 -53.61 -37.39
N ASN A 94 35.07 -54.27 -38.40
CA ASN A 94 35.27 -55.71 -38.58
C ASN A 94 36.69 -56.02 -39.03
N LYS A 95 37.31 -55.16 -39.86
CA LYS A 95 38.73 -55.27 -40.21
C LYS A 95 39.58 -55.21 -38.93
N ARG A 96 39.40 -54.17 -38.11
CA ARG A 96 40.10 -54.03 -36.81
C ARG A 96 39.88 -55.22 -35.88
N ASN A 97 38.67 -55.78 -35.86
CA ASN A 97 38.34 -56.93 -35.02
C ASN A 97 38.85 -58.28 -35.56
N SER A 98 39.15 -58.37 -36.86
CA SER A 98 39.68 -59.58 -37.51
C SER A 98 41.21 -59.70 -37.46
N GLU A 99 41.92 -58.60 -37.21
CA GLU A 99 43.39 -58.54 -37.24
C GLU A 99 44.06 -59.12 -35.96
N ASN A 100 43.30 -59.49 -34.93
CA ASN A 100 43.83 -60.04 -33.67
C ASN A 100 43.08 -61.34 -33.28
N GLU A 101 43.71 -62.50 -33.53
CA GLU A 101 43.14 -63.83 -33.30
C GLU A 101 43.17 -64.29 -31.83
N GLU A 102 43.90 -63.59 -30.95
CA GLU A 102 44.11 -63.99 -29.55
C GLU A 102 42.82 -63.84 -28.70
N PHE A 103 41.93 -62.94 -29.10
CA PHE A 103 40.65 -62.68 -28.43
C PHE A 103 39.49 -62.89 -29.40
N LYS A 104 38.46 -63.60 -28.97
CA LYS A 104 37.23 -63.76 -29.75
C LYS A 104 36.40 -62.47 -29.69
N LYS A 105 36.75 -61.50 -30.52
CA LYS A 105 36.06 -60.20 -30.64
C LYS A 105 34.73 -60.33 -31.38
N GLN A 106 33.82 -59.39 -31.13
CA GLN A 106 32.56 -59.33 -31.85
C GLN A 106 32.76 -58.96 -33.34
N ILE A 107 32.28 -59.82 -34.24
CA ILE A 107 32.11 -59.50 -35.66
C ILE A 107 30.68 -59.04 -35.91
N TYR A 108 30.54 -57.85 -36.47
CA TYR A 108 29.23 -57.23 -36.67
C TYR A 108 28.62 -57.66 -38.00
N THR A 109 27.46 -58.32 -37.93
CA THR A 109 26.66 -58.62 -39.12
C THR A 109 26.00 -57.34 -39.65
N PRO A 110 25.64 -57.27 -40.95
CA PRO A 110 24.96 -56.10 -41.51
C PRO A 110 23.68 -55.71 -40.76
N LYS A 111 22.91 -56.71 -40.30
CA LYS A 111 21.67 -56.49 -39.54
C LYS A 111 21.96 -55.86 -38.17
N LEU A 112 22.94 -56.41 -37.44
CA LEU A 112 23.30 -55.92 -36.11
C LEU A 112 24.00 -54.55 -36.18
N PHE A 113 24.90 -54.36 -37.14
CA PHE A 113 25.58 -53.08 -37.33
C PHE A 113 24.60 -51.97 -37.75
N LYS A 114 23.65 -52.27 -38.65
CA LYS A 114 22.60 -51.31 -39.02
C LYS A 114 21.71 -50.94 -37.82
N TYR A 115 21.44 -51.89 -36.93
CA TYR A 115 20.76 -51.63 -35.66
C TYR A 115 21.59 -50.73 -34.75
N LEU A 116 22.87 -51.07 -34.54
CA LEU A 116 23.78 -50.27 -33.72
C LEU A 116 23.98 -48.86 -34.27
N ASN A 117 24.19 -48.69 -35.58
CA ASN A 117 24.33 -47.37 -36.19
C ASN A 117 23.08 -46.48 -35.99
N LYS A 118 21.90 -47.07 -35.87
CA LYS A 118 20.69 -46.34 -35.44
C LYS A 118 20.66 -46.07 -33.94
N CYS A 119 21.25 -46.95 -33.13
CA CYS A 119 21.31 -46.84 -31.67
C CYS A 119 22.48 -46.00 -31.14
N TYR A 120 23.48 -45.68 -31.97
CA TYR A 120 24.67 -44.92 -31.59
C TYR A 120 24.39 -43.44 -31.47
N PRO A 121 25.10 -42.75 -30.56
CA PRO A 121 24.90 -41.34 -30.44
C PRO A 121 25.55 -40.56 -31.58
N TYR A 122 24.93 -39.46 -32.01
CA TYR A 122 25.59 -38.45 -32.82
C TYR A 122 26.52 -37.60 -31.94
N LEU A 123 27.59 -37.05 -32.52
CA LEU A 123 28.53 -36.21 -31.75
C LEU A 123 27.87 -34.95 -31.21
N TYR A 124 26.91 -34.37 -31.93
CA TYR A 124 26.29 -33.10 -31.58
C TYR A 124 24.98 -33.23 -30.80
N GLU A 125 24.46 -34.45 -30.60
CA GLU A 125 23.20 -34.61 -29.87
C GLU A 125 23.41 -34.64 -28.36
N SER A 126 22.45 -34.13 -27.59
CA SER A 126 22.38 -34.34 -26.13
C SER A 126 21.83 -35.73 -25.80
N PHE A 127 21.93 -36.15 -24.54
CA PHE A 127 21.39 -37.45 -24.12
C PHE A 127 19.86 -37.54 -24.27
N ASP A 128 19.17 -36.40 -24.09
CA ASP A 128 17.72 -36.33 -24.24
C ASP A 128 17.32 -36.44 -25.72
N GLN A 129 18.00 -35.69 -26.59
CA GLN A 129 17.80 -35.78 -28.05
C GLN A 129 18.10 -37.19 -28.56
N TYR A 130 19.14 -37.83 -28.02
CA TYR A 130 19.43 -39.25 -28.26
C TYR A 130 18.25 -40.13 -27.86
N THR A 131 17.76 -39.99 -26.63
CA THR A 131 16.66 -40.82 -26.11
C THR A 131 15.38 -40.66 -26.93
N GLU A 132 15.02 -39.43 -27.27
CA GLU A 132 13.87 -39.10 -28.10
C GLU A 132 14.00 -39.71 -29.50
N ARG A 133 15.17 -39.54 -30.16
CA ARG A 133 15.43 -40.14 -31.47
C ARG A 133 15.27 -41.65 -31.44
N ILE A 134 15.76 -42.31 -30.40
CA ILE A 134 15.66 -43.77 -30.25
C ILE A 134 14.21 -44.20 -30.08
N GLN A 135 13.44 -43.51 -29.23
CA GLN A 135 12.02 -43.76 -29.02
C GLN A 135 11.19 -43.52 -30.30
N ASN A 136 11.42 -42.41 -31.01
CA ASN A 136 10.72 -42.08 -32.25
C ASN A 136 10.98 -43.09 -33.38
N ASN A 137 12.14 -43.75 -33.35
CA ASN A 137 12.46 -44.83 -34.28
C ASN A 137 11.91 -46.20 -33.83
N GLY A 138 11.19 -46.27 -32.70
CA GLY A 138 10.67 -47.52 -32.12
C GLY A 138 11.79 -48.48 -31.69
N LEU A 139 12.97 -47.94 -31.35
CA LEU A 139 14.13 -48.72 -30.94
C LEU A 139 14.21 -48.76 -29.40
N PRO A 140 14.63 -49.88 -28.80
CA PRO A 140 14.89 -49.90 -27.36
C PRO A 140 16.14 -49.06 -27.05
N LYS A 141 16.08 -48.28 -25.97
CA LYS A 141 17.19 -47.48 -25.47
C LYS A 141 18.34 -48.37 -25.06
N LEU A 142 19.39 -48.44 -25.88
CA LEU A 142 20.56 -49.29 -25.64
C LEU A 142 21.59 -48.62 -24.72
N PHE A 143 21.85 -47.32 -24.90
CA PHE A 143 22.82 -46.58 -24.10
C PHE A 143 22.12 -45.79 -22.99
N ASP A 144 22.60 -45.96 -21.76
CA ASP A 144 22.27 -45.10 -20.64
C ASP A 144 23.15 -43.84 -20.67
N PHE A 145 22.97 -42.95 -19.70
CA PHE A 145 23.65 -41.65 -19.69
C PHE A 145 25.18 -41.79 -19.58
N ALA A 146 25.63 -42.75 -18.76
CA ALA A 146 27.06 -42.99 -18.54
C ALA A 146 27.73 -43.53 -19.81
N MET A 147 27.11 -44.53 -20.46
CA MET A 147 27.62 -45.10 -21.71
C MET A 147 27.60 -44.08 -22.85
N PHE A 148 26.52 -43.29 -22.93
CA PHE A 148 26.40 -42.19 -23.90
C PHE A 148 27.55 -41.20 -23.77
N THR A 149 27.82 -40.72 -22.54
CA THR A 149 28.87 -39.73 -22.27
C THR A 149 30.26 -40.30 -22.52
N GLY A 150 30.50 -41.53 -22.08
CA GLY A 150 31.77 -42.22 -22.28
C GLY A 150 32.13 -42.39 -23.76
N LEU A 151 31.17 -42.81 -24.59
CA LEU A 151 31.38 -42.95 -26.04
C LEU A 151 31.79 -41.64 -26.71
N LYS A 152 31.19 -40.51 -26.31
CA LYS A 152 31.48 -39.20 -26.89
C LYS A 152 32.84 -38.66 -26.45
N LYS A 153 33.26 -38.91 -25.20
CA LYS A 153 34.56 -38.50 -24.67
C LYS A 153 35.75 -39.12 -25.39
N PHE A 154 35.55 -40.25 -26.07
CA PHE A 154 36.60 -40.94 -26.82
C PHE A 154 36.83 -40.36 -28.22
N CYS A 155 35.99 -39.43 -28.67
CA CYS A 155 36.16 -38.80 -29.97
C CYS A 155 37.09 -37.58 -29.90
N PRO A 156 37.91 -37.32 -30.93
CA PRO A 156 38.62 -36.05 -31.10
C PRO A 156 37.68 -34.85 -31.03
N ILE A 157 38.02 -33.85 -30.22
CA ILE A 157 37.23 -32.61 -30.11
C ILE A 157 37.80 -31.52 -31.02
N LEU A 158 36.95 -30.56 -31.42
CA LEU A 158 37.40 -29.41 -32.20
C LEU A 158 38.40 -28.58 -31.39
N GLY A 159 39.50 -28.15 -32.01
CA GLY A 159 40.48 -27.28 -31.36
C GLY A 159 41.54 -28.00 -30.50
N GLU A 160 41.51 -29.32 -30.44
CA GLU A 160 42.51 -30.18 -29.78
C GLU A 160 43.65 -30.52 -30.76
N THR A 161 44.88 -30.60 -30.28
CA THR A 161 45.99 -31.13 -31.09
C THR A 161 46.06 -32.66 -31.00
N TYR A 162 46.72 -33.34 -31.94
CA TYR A 162 46.86 -34.80 -31.86
C TYR A 162 47.54 -35.24 -30.56
N ASN A 163 48.56 -34.50 -30.09
CA ASN A 163 49.29 -34.83 -28.87
C ASN A 163 48.38 -34.69 -27.63
N ASP A 164 47.54 -33.64 -27.59
CA ASP A 164 46.57 -33.44 -26.50
C ASP A 164 45.56 -34.59 -26.47
N TYR A 165 45.04 -34.98 -27.65
CA TYR A 165 44.12 -36.10 -27.79
C TYR A 165 44.74 -37.45 -27.37
N GLU A 166 45.95 -37.73 -27.84
CA GLU A 166 46.70 -38.94 -27.51
C GLU A 166 46.94 -39.05 -26.00
N SER A 167 47.37 -37.95 -25.38
CA SER A 167 47.56 -37.84 -23.93
C SER A 167 46.24 -38.05 -23.19
N LYS A 168 45.15 -37.42 -23.63
CA LYS A 168 43.82 -37.59 -23.05
C LYS A 168 43.37 -39.06 -23.07
N MET A 169 43.46 -39.72 -24.22
CA MET A 169 43.04 -41.12 -24.37
C MET A 169 43.90 -42.08 -23.55
N SER A 170 45.21 -41.90 -23.59
CA SER A 170 46.15 -42.80 -22.92
C SER A 170 46.19 -42.58 -21.41
N ASN A 171 46.34 -41.33 -20.96
CA ASN A 171 46.58 -40.98 -19.56
C ASN A 171 45.28 -40.84 -18.76
N THR A 172 44.22 -40.30 -19.37
CA THR A 172 42.96 -40.03 -18.64
C THR A 172 42.00 -41.22 -18.72
N PHE A 173 41.85 -41.80 -19.91
CA PHE A 173 40.86 -42.87 -20.13
C PHE A 173 41.47 -44.28 -20.09
N GLY A 174 42.79 -44.42 -20.20
CA GLY A 174 43.46 -45.72 -20.25
C GLY A 174 43.08 -46.50 -21.51
N LEU A 175 42.90 -45.81 -22.64
CA LEU A 175 42.44 -46.38 -23.91
C LEU A 175 43.47 -46.18 -25.02
N LEU A 176 43.35 -46.98 -26.08
CA LEU A 176 44.15 -46.80 -27.28
C LEU A 176 43.66 -45.57 -28.06
N PRO A 177 44.52 -44.57 -28.34
CA PRO A 177 44.15 -43.43 -29.16
C PRO A 177 43.92 -43.85 -30.61
N PHE A 178 43.32 -42.96 -31.39
CA PHE A 178 43.29 -43.11 -32.85
C PHE A 178 44.72 -43.04 -33.39
N THR A 179 44.97 -43.73 -34.49
CA THR A 179 46.19 -43.44 -35.26
C THR A 179 46.15 -41.98 -35.70
N LYS A 180 47.30 -41.34 -35.87
CA LYS A 180 47.37 -39.94 -36.33
C LYS A 180 46.59 -39.71 -37.64
N THR A 181 46.65 -40.65 -38.57
CA THR A 181 45.90 -40.58 -39.84
C THR A 181 44.39 -40.68 -39.60
N ASP A 182 43.94 -41.58 -38.72
CA ASP A 182 42.51 -41.70 -38.38
C ASP A 182 42.02 -40.45 -37.62
N TYR A 183 42.86 -39.87 -36.76
CA TYR A 183 42.59 -38.60 -36.08
C TYR A 183 42.39 -37.46 -37.08
N GLU A 184 43.33 -37.27 -38.01
CA GLU A 184 43.25 -36.23 -39.03
C GLU A 184 42.04 -36.46 -39.97
N SER A 185 41.79 -37.71 -40.36
CA SER A 185 40.62 -38.07 -41.15
C SER A 185 39.32 -37.81 -40.40
N PHE A 186 39.25 -38.11 -39.10
CA PHE A 186 38.07 -37.83 -38.27
C PHE A 186 37.88 -36.33 -38.08
N ARG A 187 38.96 -35.59 -37.84
CA ARG A 187 38.94 -34.13 -37.71
C ARG A 187 38.43 -33.46 -38.99
N SER A 188 38.73 -34.03 -40.14
CA SER A 188 38.18 -33.56 -41.41
C SER A 188 36.67 -33.78 -41.55
N LEU A 189 35.99 -34.47 -40.62
CA LEU A 189 34.53 -34.51 -40.59
C LEU A 189 33.93 -33.20 -40.06
N TYR A 190 34.67 -32.38 -39.30
CA TYR A 190 34.22 -31.07 -38.86
C TYR A 190 34.18 -30.09 -40.05
N PRO A 191 33.16 -29.20 -40.13
CA PRO A 191 33.14 -28.12 -41.10
C PRO A 191 34.27 -27.12 -40.82
N LYS A 192 34.75 -26.38 -41.82
CA LYS A 192 35.67 -25.25 -41.59
C LYS A 192 34.86 -23.99 -41.24
N LEU A 193 35.45 -23.08 -40.45
CA LEU A 193 34.82 -21.79 -40.15
C LEU A 193 34.57 -21.03 -41.46
N GLY A 194 33.33 -20.61 -41.72
CA GLY A 194 32.96 -19.93 -42.97
C GLY A 194 32.68 -20.84 -44.17
N GLU A 195 32.84 -22.16 -44.06
CA GLU A 195 32.59 -23.12 -45.14
C GLU A 195 31.09 -23.28 -45.41
N SER A 196 30.69 -23.34 -46.68
CA SER A 196 29.29 -23.62 -47.08
C SER A 196 28.99 -25.13 -47.04
N LEU A 197 27.70 -25.49 -46.99
CA LEU A 197 27.27 -26.89 -47.02
C LEU A 197 27.73 -27.61 -48.30
N ASP A 198 27.74 -26.93 -49.44
CA ASP A 198 28.19 -27.51 -50.71
C ASP A 198 29.67 -27.85 -50.67
N HIS A 199 30.51 -26.91 -50.21
CA HIS A 199 31.95 -27.13 -50.04
C HIS A 199 32.24 -28.25 -49.02
N TYR A 200 31.50 -28.25 -47.90
CA TYR A 200 31.58 -29.32 -46.92
C TYR A 200 31.21 -30.69 -47.51
N SER A 201 30.11 -30.76 -48.27
CA SER A 201 29.61 -32.01 -48.84
C SER A 201 30.61 -32.62 -49.82
N VAL A 202 31.21 -31.80 -50.69
CA VAL A 202 32.26 -32.23 -51.62
C VAL A 202 33.45 -32.81 -50.85
N ARG A 203 33.95 -32.08 -49.85
CA ARG A 203 35.12 -32.46 -49.06
C ARG A 203 34.87 -33.74 -48.25
N VAL A 204 33.71 -33.87 -47.62
CA VAL A 204 33.39 -35.03 -46.76
C VAL A 204 33.12 -36.28 -47.59
N VAL A 205 32.53 -36.17 -48.79
CA VAL A 205 32.39 -37.31 -49.71
C VAL A 205 33.75 -37.90 -50.08
N GLU A 206 34.80 -37.08 -50.22
CA GLU A 206 36.16 -37.58 -50.44
C GLU A 206 36.72 -38.33 -49.23
N VAL A 207 36.37 -37.90 -48.02
CA VAL A 207 36.71 -38.61 -46.78
C VAL A 207 35.95 -39.95 -46.69
N GLU A 208 34.67 -39.98 -47.04
CA GLU A 208 33.86 -41.21 -47.07
C GLU A 208 34.33 -42.22 -48.12
N LYS A 209 34.87 -41.76 -49.27
CA LYS A 209 35.48 -42.64 -50.30
C LYS A 209 36.65 -43.45 -49.77
N LYS A 210 37.35 -42.97 -48.72
CA LYS A 210 38.39 -43.73 -48.01
C LYS A 210 37.81 -44.86 -47.13
N LYS A 211 36.48 -45.01 -47.08
CA LYS A 211 35.66 -46.08 -46.45
C LYS A 211 35.82 -46.24 -44.93
N GLN A 212 36.43 -45.30 -44.24
CA GLN A 212 36.62 -45.37 -42.78
C GLN A 212 35.42 -44.81 -42.01
N TRP A 213 34.79 -43.76 -42.54
CA TRP A 213 33.73 -43.01 -41.87
C TRP A 213 32.50 -42.92 -42.77
N LYS A 214 31.30 -42.98 -42.18
CA LYS A 214 30.04 -42.78 -42.88
C LYS A 214 29.11 -41.89 -42.07
N CYS A 215 28.66 -40.82 -42.68
CA CYS A 215 28.08 -39.69 -42.01
C CYS A 215 26.87 -39.18 -42.82
N LYS A 216 25.86 -38.60 -42.16
CA LYS A 216 24.73 -37.99 -42.89
C LYS A 216 25.11 -36.55 -43.21
N LEU A 217 25.50 -36.27 -44.46
CA LEU A 217 26.13 -35.00 -44.86
C LEU A 217 25.44 -33.74 -44.32
N ALA A 218 24.14 -33.56 -44.60
CA ALA A 218 23.40 -32.38 -44.16
C ALA A 218 23.27 -32.31 -42.63
N ASP A 219 22.78 -33.36 -41.98
CA ASP A 219 22.58 -33.39 -40.52
C ASP A 219 23.91 -33.19 -39.76
N ASN A 220 24.99 -33.81 -40.26
CA ASN A 220 26.31 -33.72 -39.65
C ASN A 220 26.97 -32.37 -39.85
N TYR A 221 26.81 -31.73 -41.02
CA TYR A 221 27.26 -30.36 -41.20
C TYR A 221 26.64 -29.43 -40.14
N ARG A 222 25.30 -29.48 -40.03
CA ARG A 222 24.54 -28.66 -39.09
C ARG A 222 24.93 -28.93 -37.64
N GLY A 223 25.00 -30.20 -37.29
CA GLY A 223 25.34 -30.62 -35.94
C GLY A 223 26.79 -30.32 -35.55
N LEU A 224 27.76 -30.55 -36.44
CA LEU A 224 29.17 -30.32 -36.15
C LEU A 224 29.55 -28.82 -36.18
N GLN A 225 28.77 -27.97 -36.85
CA GLN A 225 28.89 -26.51 -36.68
C GLN A 225 28.66 -26.07 -35.24
N TYR A 226 27.88 -26.83 -34.47
CA TYR A 226 27.66 -26.56 -33.05
C TYR A 226 28.96 -26.59 -32.23
N PHE A 227 30.07 -27.15 -32.71
CA PHE A 227 31.32 -27.18 -31.95
C PHE A 227 32.10 -25.87 -32.04
N PHE A 228 31.76 -24.99 -32.97
CA PHE A 228 32.46 -23.73 -33.13
C PHE A 228 32.00 -22.72 -32.08
N PRO A 229 32.91 -21.85 -31.60
CA PRO A 229 32.53 -20.67 -30.84
C PRO A 229 31.54 -19.84 -31.65
N GLN A 230 30.47 -19.41 -31.01
CA GLN A 230 29.55 -18.44 -31.62
C GLN A 230 30.16 -17.04 -31.49
N LEU A 231 29.91 -16.17 -32.48
CA LEU A 231 30.39 -14.80 -32.46
C LEU A 231 29.93 -14.07 -31.18
N GLY A 232 30.88 -13.55 -30.39
CA GLY A 232 30.56 -12.82 -29.15
C GLY A 232 30.09 -13.70 -27.98
N GLU A 233 30.31 -15.01 -28.07
CA GLU A 233 30.13 -15.96 -26.96
C GLU A 233 31.24 -15.79 -25.93
N TYR A 234 30.93 -15.91 -24.64
CA TYR A 234 31.95 -16.01 -23.60
C TYR A 234 32.49 -17.44 -23.52
N TYR A 235 33.77 -17.61 -23.19
CA TYR A 235 34.36 -18.96 -23.08
C TYR A 235 33.59 -19.90 -22.14
N LYS A 236 33.09 -19.38 -21.02
CA LYS A 236 32.29 -20.16 -20.05
C LYS A 236 30.95 -20.62 -20.62
N GLU A 237 30.32 -19.81 -21.47
CA GLU A 237 29.07 -20.18 -22.14
C GLU A 237 29.31 -21.27 -23.18
N TYR A 238 30.39 -21.14 -23.95
CA TYR A 238 30.86 -22.19 -24.85
C TYR A 238 31.12 -23.50 -24.11
N GLU A 239 31.86 -23.47 -23.00
CA GLU A 239 32.13 -24.65 -22.17
C GLU A 239 30.83 -25.28 -21.65
N THR A 240 29.89 -24.46 -21.19
CA THR A 240 28.56 -24.91 -20.76
C THR A 240 27.82 -25.61 -21.91
N ARG A 241 27.83 -25.02 -23.11
CA ARG A 241 27.19 -25.55 -24.31
C ARG A 241 27.79 -26.86 -24.78
N MET A 242 29.11 -27.05 -24.63
CA MET A 242 29.78 -28.32 -24.91
C MET A 242 29.43 -29.38 -23.85
N ASN A 243 29.35 -28.98 -22.59
CA ASN A 243 28.92 -29.86 -21.49
C ASN A 243 27.45 -30.30 -21.63
N GLU A 244 26.55 -29.45 -22.15
CA GLU A 244 25.13 -29.80 -22.43
C GLU A 244 25.00 -30.98 -23.41
N ILE A 245 25.94 -31.12 -24.34
CA ILE A 245 26.02 -32.26 -25.26
C ILE A 245 27.02 -33.32 -24.76
N ASN A 246 27.46 -33.26 -23.50
CA ASN A 246 28.39 -34.22 -22.88
C ASN A 246 29.72 -34.39 -23.64
N ILE A 247 30.25 -33.29 -24.16
CA ILE A 247 31.56 -33.25 -24.82
C ILE A 247 32.48 -32.28 -24.09
N LEU A 248 33.78 -32.60 -24.07
CA LEU A 248 34.80 -31.70 -23.55
C LEU A 248 34.96 -30.51 -24.50
N GLY A 249 34.84 -29.29 -23.97
CA GLY A 249 35.07 -28.07 -24.74
C GLY A 249 36.53 -27.90 -25.17
N MET A 250 36.75 -27.12 -26.22
CA MET A 250 38.09 -26.74 -26.67
C MET A 250 38.82 -25.87 -25.63
N PRO A 251 40.16 -25.88 -25.58
CA PRO A 251 40.92 -24.99 -24.69
C PRO A 251 40.65 -23.50 -24.93
N LYS A 252 40.77 -22.67 -23.88
CA LYS A 252 40.51 -21.22 -23.92
C LYS A 252 41.34 -20.47 -24.97
N ASP A 253 42.59 -20.87 -25.15
CA ASP A 253 43.47 -20.23 -26.14
C ASP A 253 42.99 -20.52 -27.57
N SER A 254 42.63 -21.78 -27.86
CA SER A 254 42.02 -22.18 -29.12
C SER A 254 40.70 -21.43 -29.36
N PHE A 255 39.85 -21.30 -28.34
CA PHE A 255 38.61 -20.52 -28.40
C PHE A 255 38.86 -19.06 -28.76
N SER A 256 39.87 -18.44 -28.13
CA SER A 256 40.24 -17.03 -28.37
C SER A 256 40.71 -16.82 -29.81
N VAL A 257 41.49 -17.75 -30.36
CA VAL A 257 41.89 -17.73 -31.77
C VAL A 257 40.66 -17.76 -32.67
N TYR A 258 39.68 -18.64 -32.43
CA TYR A 258 38.46 -18.68 -33.22
C TYR A 258 37.62 -17.40 -33.11
N GLN A 259 37.52 -16.78 -31.92
CA GLN A 259 36.81 -15.49 -31.75
C GLN A 259 37.45 -14.36 -32.57
N GLN A 260 38.80 -14.31 -32.62
CA GLN A 260 39.54 -13.31 -33.39
C GLN A 260 39.44 -13.48 -34.91
N LEU A 261 38.91 -14.62 -35.39
CA LEU A 261 38.68 -14.84 -36.83
C LEU A 261 37.37 -14.25 -37.33
N PHE A 262 36.46 -13.86 -36.43
CA PHE A 262 35.23 -13.21 -36.85
C PHE A 262 35.45 -11.75 -37.23
N PRO A 263 34.72 -11.22 -38.24
CA PRO A 263 34.78 -9.81 -38.60
C PRO A 263 34.34 -8.87 -37.48
N HIS A 264 35.00 -7.72 -37.34
CA HIS A 264 34.61 -6.70 -36.35
C HIS A 264 33.62 -5.66 -36.92
N VAL A 265 32.95 -4.92 -36.03
CA VAL A 265 32.05 -3.82 -36.42
C VAL A 265 32.83 -2.72 -37.14
N GLY A 266 32.43 -2.39 -38.36
CA GLY A 266 33.07 -1.36 -39.18
C GLY A 266 34.36 -1.80 -39.89
N GLU A 267 34.83 -3.03 -39.68
CA GLU A 267 36.02 -3.55 -40.37
C GLU A 267 35.68 -3.89 -41.84
N GLY A 268 36.61 -3.66 -42.76
CA GLY A 268 36.54 -4.14 -44.14
C GLY A 268 37.49 -5.32 -44.41
N PHE A 269 37.25 -6.12 -45.46
CA PHE A 269 38.06 -7.31 -45.76
C PHE A 269 39.57 -7.01 -45.89
N LYS A 270 39.94 -5.88 -46.51
CA LYS A 270 41.35 -5.45 -46.63
C LYS A 270 42.03 -5.18 -45.28
N GLN A 271 41.27 -4.77 -44.27
CA GLN A 271 41.78 -4.57 -42.90
C GLN A 271 41.88 -5.92 -42.19
N TYR A 272 40.83 -6.74 -42.30
CA TYR A 272 40.75 -8.10 -41.77
C TYR A 272 41.92 -8.99 -42.25
N SER A 273 42.24 -8.93 -43.55
CA SER A 273 43.31 -9.73 -44.16
C SER A 273 44.72 -9.32 -43.72
N LYS A 274 44.87 -8.13 -43.10
CA LYS A 274 46.15 -7.59 -42.63
C LYS A 274 46.36 -7.76 -41.12
N MET A 275 45.36 -8.25 -40.39
CA MET A 275 45.50 -8.42 -38.93
C MET A 275 46.62 -9.40 -38.60
N PRO A 276 47.56 -9.04 -37.70
CA PRO A 276 48.56 -9.97 -37.19
C PRO A 276 47.85 -11.04 -36.35
N ARG A 277 48.01 -12.31 -36.72
CA ARG A 277 47.42 -13.45 -36.00
C ARG A 277 48.54 -14.34 -35.45
N SER A 278 48.30 -15.03 -34.34
CA SER A 278 49.28 -15.97 -33.79
C SER A 278 49.48 -17.14 -34.77
N THR A 279 50.57 -17.09 -35.52
CA THR A 279 50.84 -18.05 -36.61
C THR A 279 50.99 -19.48 -36.09
N GLU A 280 51.61 -19.68 -34.94
CA GLU A 280 51.92 -21.02 -34.42
C GLU A 280 50.67 -21.81 -33.98
N LEU A 281 49.77 -21.18 -33.22
CA LEU A 281 48.53 -21.82 -32.76
C LEU A 281 47.50 -21.96 -33.91
N MET A 282 47.43 -21.01 -34.86
CA MET A 282 46.59 -21.18 -36.05
C MET A 282 47.04 -22.35 -36.93
N ILE A 283 48.36 -22.56 -37.06
CA ILE A 283 48.93 -23.69 -37.80
C ILE A 283 48.62 -25.02 -37.10
N SER A 284 48.80 -25.11 -35.78
CA SER A 284 48.51 -26.35 -35.03
C SER A 284 47.01 -26.69 -35.03
N LEU A 285 46.16 -25.65 -35.08
CA LEU A 285 44.72 -25.78 -35.22
C LEU A 285 44.25 -25.88 -36.68
N ASP A 286 45.14 -25.94 -37.68
CA ASP A 286 44.77 -26.03 -39.11
C ASP A 286 43.66 -25.02 -39.51
N VAL A 287 43.75 -23.80 -38.97
CA VAL A 287 42.79 -22.72 -39.26
C VAL A 287 43.47 -21.69 -40.15
N SER A 288 42.92 -21.49 -41.35
CA SER A 288 43.37 -20.46 -42.27
C SER A 288 42.51 -19.19 -42.13
N PRO A 289 43.05 -17.99 -42.42
CA PRO A 289 42.22 -16.81 -42.58
C PRO A 289 41.08 -17.04 -43.57
N LEU A 290 39.92 -16.45 -43.29
CA LEU A 290 38.80 -16.48 -44.23
C LEU A 290 39.22 -15.78 -45.52
N ASP A 291 38.86 -16.37 -46.66
CA ASP A 291 38.85 -15.66 -47.93
C ASP A 291 37.75 -14.60 -47.93
N GLU A 292 37.69 -13.78 -48.98
CA GLU A 292 36.73 -12.66 -49.05
C GLU A 292 35.28 -13.13 -48.96
N ASP A 293 34.98 -14.26 -49.59
CA ASP A 293 33.67 -14.89 -49.60
C ASP A 293 33.29 -15.44 -48.21
N GLY A 294 34.20 -16.14 -47.52
CA GLY A 294 34.04 -16.57 -46.14
C GLY A 294 33.92 -15.41 -45.15
N TYR A 295 34.69 -14.34 -45.36
CA TYR A 295 34.60 -13.11 -44.58
C TYR A 295 33.23 -12.45 -44.75
N ASN A 296 32.74 -12.30 -45.98
CA ASN A 296 31.43 -11.70 -46.26
C ASN A 296 30.30 -12.52 -45.64
N ARG A 297 30.36 -13.87 -45.72
CA ARG A 297 29.42 -14.75 -45.01
C ARG A 297 29.43 -14.54 -43.50
N MET A 298 30.61 -14.40 -42.89
CA MET A 298 30.71 -14.16 -41.44
C MET A 298 30.27 -12.74 -41.08
N LYS A 299 30.56 -11.74 -41.91
CA LYS A 299 30.18 -10.34 -41.68
C LYS A 299 28.67 -10.16 -41.71
N ILE A 300 27.97 -10.87 -42.58
CA ILE A 300 26.51 -10.88 -42.62
C ILE A 300 25.92 -11.39 -41.29
N ARG A 301 26.64 -12.21 -40.51
CA ARG A 301 26.16 -12.66 -39.19
C ARG A 301 26.17 -11.57 -38.12
N LEU A 302 26.82 -10.43 -38.36
CA LEU A 302 26.72 -9.29 -37.46
C LEU A 302 25.28 -8.73 -37.51
N PRO A 303 24.59 -8.56 -36.38
CA PRO A 303 23.27 -7.94 -36.39
C PRO A 303 23.39 -6.48 -36.82
N ILE A 304 22.46 -5.99 -37.62
CA ILE A 304 22.38 -4.56 -37.90
C ILE A 304 22.02 -3.86 -36.58
N LEU A 305 22.51 -2.64 -36.39
CA LEU A 305 22.22 -1.90 -35.17
C LEU A 305 20.69 -1.78 -34.97
N PHE A 306 20.22 -2.14 -33.78
CA PHE A 306 18.79 -2.19 -33.40
C PHE A 306 17.91 -3.20 -34.14
N GLU A 307 18.48 -4.01 -35.03
CA GLU A 307 17.78 -5.11 -35.66
C GLU A 307 17.26 -6.06 -34.59
N ASN A 308 15.96 -6.35 -34.60
CA ASN A 308 15.39 -7.30 -33.67
C ASN A 308 15.66 -8.75 -34.14
N LEU A 309 15.47 -9.72 -33.25
CA LEU A 309 15.74 -11.13 -33.55
C LEU A 309 14.98 -11.65 -34.79
N SER A 310 13.74 -11.21 -35.02
CA SER A 310 12.93 -11.64 -36.16
C SER A 310 13.45 -11.07 -37.48
N GLU A 311 13.84 -9.79 -37.49
CA GLU A 311 14.47 -9.14 -38.64
C GLU A 311 15.81 -9.80 -38.96
N TYR A 312 16.63 -10.04 -37.92
CA TYR A 312 17.89 -10.75 -38.03
C TYR A 312 17.68 -12.14 -38.65
N LYS A 313 16.76 -12.95 -38.11
CA LYS A 313 16.42 -14.27 -38.68
C LYS A 313 15.94 -14.16 -40.14
N THR A 314 15.13 -13.16 -40.47
CA THR A 314 14.63 -12.94 -41.83
C THR A 314 15.78 -12.62 -42.79
N ARG A 315 16.62 -11.64 -42.46
CA ARG A 315 17.79 -11.27 -43.26
C ARG A 315 18.75 -12.45 -43.41
N MET A 316 18.99 -13.16 -42.33
CA MET A 316 19.86 -14.32 -42.35
C MET A 316 19.27 -15.48 -43.16
N SER A 317 17.95 -15.67 -43.19
CA SER A 317 17.30 -16.67 -44.05
C SER A 317 17.47 -16.36 -45.55
N ILE A 318 17.60 -15.08 -45.91
CA ILE A 318 17.83 -14.62 -47.30
C ILE A 318 19.28 -14.88 -47.72
N HIS A 319 20.24 -14.66 -46.81
CA HIS A 319 21.67 -14.71 -47.13
C HIS A 319 22.38 -16.02 -46.77
N VAL A 320 21.80 -16.83 -45.89
CA VAL A 320 22.40 -18.06 -45.39
C VAL A 320 21.42 -19.21 -45.66
N PHE A 321 21.88 -20.23 -46.40
CA PHE A 321 21.15 -21.48 -46.71
C PHE A 321 20.79 -22.35 -45.48
N LEU A 322 20.83 -21.77 -44.27
CA LEU A 322 20.55 -22.42 -42.99
C LEU A 322 19.65 -21.54 -42.11
N GLY A 323 18.58 -20.97 -42.68
CA GLY A 323 17.61 -20.14 -41.93
C GLY A 323 17.08 -20.79 -40.64
N ASP A 324 17.13 -22.13 -40.53
CA ASP A 324 16.67 -22.89 -39.35
C ASP A 324 17.71 -23.00 -38.21
N LEU A 325 18.98 -22.60 -38.41
CA LEU A 325 20.06 -22.86 -37.44
C LEU A 325 20.45 -21.67 -36.57
N ILE A 326 19.93 -20.50 -36.84
CA ILE A 326 20.27 -19.32 -36.05
C ILE A 326 19.48 -19.37 -34.76
N SER A 327 20.17 -19.83 -33.73
CA SER A 327 19.64 -19.81 -32.37
C SER A 327 19.49 -18.37 -31.90
N ASP A 328 18.49 -18.12 -31.05
CA ASP A 328 18.30 -16.82 -30.40
C ASP A 328 19.58 -16.41 -29.63
N LYS A 329 20.28 -17.40 -29.06
CA LYS A 329 21.58 -17.22 -28.39
C LYS A 329 22.64 -16.61 -29.32
N GLU A 330 22.74 -17.07 -30.57
CA GLU A 330 23.74 -16.55 -31.53
C GLU A 330 23.52 -15.06 -31.83
N TYR A 331 22.27 -14.64 -32.00
CA TYR A 331 21.92 -13.22 -32.16
C TYR A 331 22.33 -12.39 -30.93
N PHE A 332 22.03 -12.86 -29.72
CA PHE A 332 22.38 -12.15 -28.49
C PHE A 332 23.88 -12.09 -28.24
N HIS A 333 24.60 -13.17 -28.54
CA HIS A 333 26.07 -13.18 -28.50
C HIS A 333 26.64 -12.17 -29.48
N ALA A 334 26.18 -12.19 -30.73
CA ALA A 334 26.64 -11.27 -31.75
C ALA A 334 26.31 -9.80 -31.41
N LYS A 335 25.20 -9.52 -30.71
CA LYS A 335 24.89 -8.17 -30.21
C LYS A 335 25.88 -7.64 -29.18
N ARG A 336 26.58 -8.51 -28.43
CA ARG A 336 27.55 -8.07 -27.41
C ARG A 336 28.76 -7.36 -28.01
N ILE A 337 29.02 -7.49 -29.30
CA ILE A 337 30.16 -6.76 -29.90
C ILE A 337 29.90 -5.25 -29.99
N TYR A 338 28.65 -4.81 -29.85
CA TYR A 338 28.26 -3.40 -29.91
C TYR A 338 28.42 -2.72 -28.55
N PRO A 339 28.76 -1.41 -28.54
CA PRO A 339 28.68 -0.60 -27.34
C PRO A 339 27.28 -0.57 -26.72
N LYS A 340 27.22 -0.46 -25.40
CA LYS A 340 26.00 -0.22 -24.63
C LYS A 340 25.80 1.25 -24.29
N MET A 341 24.57 1.65 -24.05
CA MET A 341 24.25 2.97 -23.53
C MET A 341 24.73 3.16 -22.10
N SER A 342 24.60 2.15 -21.24
CA SER A 342 25.01 2.29 -19.84
C SER A 342 26.49 2.02 -19.55
N GLU A 343 27.31 1.79 -20.57
CA GLU A 343 28.75 1.51 -20.40
C GLU A 343 29.63 2.69 -20.83
N SER A 344 30.78 2.85 -20.18
CA SER A 344 31.84 3.76 -20.61
C SER A 344 32.75 3.08 -21.63
N TYR A 345 33.59 3.86 -22.32
CA TYR A 345 34.55 3.30 -23.27
C TYR A 345 35.48 2.25 -22.66
N ASN A 346 35.98 2.49 -21.44
CA ASN A 346 36.87 1.56 -20.74
C ASN A 346 36.15 0.24 -20.41
N THR A 347 34.89 0.31 -20.00
CA THR A 347 34.08 -0.89 -19.74
C THR A 347 33.81 -1.68 -21.02
N TYR A 348 33.53 -0.99 -22.13
CA TYR A 348 33.40 -1.63 -23.44
C TYR A 348 34.69 -2.31 -23.88
N PHE A 349 35.83 -1.61 -23.76
CA PHE A 349 37.15 -2.11 -24.14
C PHE A 349 37.49 -3.42 -23.41
N ASP A 350 37.33 -3.45 -22.09
CA ASP A 350 37.59 -4.64 -21.28
C ASP A 350 36.67 -5.81 -21.67
N ARG A 351 35.37 -5.54 -21.84
CA ARG A 351 34.39 -6.55 -22.25
C ARG A 351 34.75 -7.16 -23.60
N PHE A 352 35.13 -6.33 -24.57
CA PHE A 352 35.47 -6.77 -25.91
C PHE A 352 36.78 -7.57 -25.95
N THR A 353 37.83 -7.07 -25.31
CA THR A 353 39.18 -7.65 -25.39
C THR A 353 39.37 -8.82 -24.44
N ASN A 354 39.04 -8.65 -23.17
CA ASN A 354 39.37 -9.62 -22.13
C ASN A 354 38.27 -10.67 -21.94
N GLN A 355 37.00 -10.26 -22.02
CA GLN A 355 35.88 -11.16 -21.74
C GLN A 355 35.45 -11.93 -23.00
N LEU A 356 35.21 -11.23 -24.12
CA LEU A 356 34.87 -11.84 -25.41
C LEU A 356 36.10 -12.40 -26.16
N SER A 357 37.31 -12.08 -25.70
CA SER A 357 38.57 -12.49 -26.34
C SER A 357 38.68 -12.05 -27.82
N MET A 358 38.00 -10.94 -28.16
CA MET A 358 38.03 -10.36 -29.49
C MET A 358 39.18 -9.35 -29.57
N GLY A 359 39.92 -9.34 -30.69
CA GLY A 359 41.22 -8.66 -30.76
C GLY A 359 41.15 -7.14 -30.59
N ASN A 360 40.50 -6.44 -31.53
CA ASN A 360 40.56 -4.98 -31.65
C ASN A 360 39.16 -4.35 -31.49
N PRO A 361 38.88 -3.66 -30.37
CA PRO A 361 37.61 -2.97 -30.18
C PRO A 361 37.50 -1.72 -31.07
N LEU A 362 36.30 -1.13 -31.11
CA LEU A 362 36.11 0.22 -31.66
C LEU A 362 37.03 1.20 -30.93
N ASN A 363 37.60 2.17 -31.63
CA ASN A 363 38.32 3.25 -30.97
C ASN A 363 37.33 4.20 -30.26
N GLU A 364 37.85 5.01 -29.32
CA GLU A 364 37.03 5.88 -28.47
C GLU A 364 36.16 6.88 -29.27
N ASN A 365 36.66 7.39 -30.38
CA ASN A 365 35.91 8.32 -31.23
C ASN A 365 34.71 7.63 -31.89
N LEU A 366 34.90 6.40 -32.41
CA LEU A 366 33.83 5.61 -32.98
C LEU A 366 32.83 5.14 -31.92
N PHE A 367 33.29 4.85 -30.70
CA PHE A 367 32.43 4.55 -29.55
C PHE A 367 31.54 5.74 -29.18
N LYS A 368 32.11 6.94 -29.01
CA LYS A 368 31.37 8.16 -28.70
C LYS A 368 30.39 8.52 -29.81
N PHE A 369 30.84 8.43 -31.06
CA PHE A 369 29.97 8.63 -32.23
C PHE A 369 28.79 7.65 -32.22
N PHE A 370 29.05 6.38 -31.94
CA PHE A 370 28.01 5.36 -31.84
C PHE A 370 26.98 5.71 -30.75
N LYS A 371 27.41 6.11 -29.54
CA LYS A 371 26.49 6.49 -28.44
C LYS A 371 25.67 7.74 -28.71
N ASN A 372 26.27 8.75 -29.35
CA ASN A 372 25.58 10.00 -29.69
C ASN A 372 24.45 9.83 -30.70
N ASN A 373 24.45 8.72 -31.46
CA ASN A 373 23.41 8.40 -32.44
C ASN A 373 22.29 7.49 -31.86
N TYR A 374 22.32 7.16 -30.57
CA TYR A 374 21.19 6.50 -29.91
C TYR A 374 20.07 7.50 -29.60
N PRO A 375 18.78 7.09 -29.64
CA PRO A 375 17.68 7.93 -29.21
C PRO A 375 17.83 8.35 -27.75
N GLN A 376 17.72 9.65 -27.50
CA GLN A 376 17.73 10.26 -26.17
C GLN A 376 16.39 10.95 -25.92
N PHE A 377 15.91 10.91 -24.68
CA PHE A 377 14.65 11.53 -24.30
C PHE A 377 14.69 13.05 -24.54
N GLY A 378 13.66 13.59 -25.21
CA GLY A 378 13.50 15.02 -25.43
C GLY A 378 14.33 15.62 -26.58
N LYS A 379 15.12 14.82 -27.30
CA LYS A 379 15.91 15.30 -28.42
C LYS A 379 15.32 14.91 -29.77
N GLU A 380 15.21 15.91 -30.64
CA GLU A 380 14.95 15.68 -32.06
C GLU A 380 16.19 15.09 -32.73
N PHE A 381 15.97 14.12 -33.63
CA PHE A 381 17.06 13.46 -34.33
C PHE A 381 17.44 14.33 -35.53
N GLU A 382 18.57 15.03 -35.47
CA GLU A 382 19.04 15.84 -36.60
C GLU A 382 19.54 14.94 -37.75
N THR A 383 18.85 14.99 -38.89
CA THR A 383 19.18 14.24 -40.12
C THR A 383 20.59 14.50 -40.67
N LYS A 384 21.28 15.56 -40.23
CA LYS A 384 22.64 15.91 -40.65
C LYS A 384 23.73 14.91 -40.19
N ASN A 385 23.50 14.13 -39.12
CA ASN A 385 24.50 13.20 -38.58
C ASN A 385 24.60 11.88 -39.35
N LEU A 386 23.59 11.51 -40.15
CA LEU A 386 23.59 10.30 -40.98
C LEU A 386 24.45 10.43 -42.25
N VAL A 387 24.68 11.66 -42.73
CA VAL A 387 25.21 11.92 -44.08
C VAL A 387 26.72 12.21 -44.11
N THR A 388 27.36 12.45 -42.96
CA THR A 388 28.68 13.12 -42.92
C THR A 388 29.90 12.23 -42.66
N TRP A 389 29.75 10.94 -42.32
CA TRP A 389 30.91 10.07 -42.04
C TRP A 389 31.37 9.17 -43.19
N THR A 390 30.71 9.22 -44.35
CA THR A 390 31.16 8.61 -45.62
C THR A 390 32.52 9.13 -46.11
N ASN A 391 32.93 10.33 -45.67
CA ASN A 391 34.10 11.03 -46.23
C ASN A 391 35.37 10.97 -45.37
N VAL A 392 35.34 10.44 -44.13
CA VAL A 392 36.52 10.51 -43.23
C VAL A 392 37.50 9.35 -43.42
N TYR A 393 37.09 8.28 -44.12
CA TYR A 393 37.97 7.20 -44.54
C TYR A 393 37.66 6.83 -45.99
N GLU A 394 38.44 7.38 -46.93
CA GLU A 394 38.25 7.27 -48.40
C GLU A 394 38.28 5.83 -48.98
N ASN A 395 38.25 4.77 -48.16
CA ASN A 395 38.22 3.38 -48.63
C ASN A 395 37.46 2.37 -47.72
N SER A 396 36.71 2.81 -46.70
CA SER A 396 35.94 1.90 -45.83
C SER A 396 34.44 2.11 -45.98
N HIS A 397 33.72 1.02 -46.21
CA HIS A 397 32.27 1.00 -46.38
C HIS A 397 31.53 1.73 -45.25
N GLU A 398 30.39 2.33 -45.63
CA GLU A 398 29.43 2.97 -44.75
C GLU A 398 29.08 2.09 -43.56
N LEU A 399 29.38 2.60 -42.36
CA LEU A 399 28.74 2.13 -41.14
C LEU A 399 27.32 2.68 -41.19
N THR A 400 26.40 1.93 -41.79
CA THR A 400 24.99 2.35 -41.95
C THR A 400 24.33 2.32 -40.57
N LEU A 401 24.33 3.46 -39.88
CA LEU A 401 23.68 3.66 -38.59
C LEU A 401 22.15 3.77 -38.77
N GLY A 402 21.52 2.74 -39.34
CA GLY A 402 20.09 2.72 -39.62
C GLY A 402 19.60 3.85 -40.55
N SER A 403 18.37 3.73 -41.01
CA SER A 403 17.63 4.82 -41.66
C SER A 403 17.00 5.74 -40.60
N VAL A 404 16.57 6.95 -41.00
CA VAL A 404 15.75 7.83 -40.13
C VAL A 404 14.53 7.08 -39.59
N ASN A 405 13.94 6.21 -40.41
CA ASN A 405 12.81 5.38 -40.03
C ASN A 405 13.17 4.37 -38.92
N ASP A 406 14.40 3.87 -38.88
CA ASP A 406 14.87 2.96 -37.83
C ASP A 406 15.04 3.70 -36.50
N CYS A 407 15.53 4.94 -36.53
CA CYS A 407 15.59 5.78 -35.33
C CYS A 407 14.20 6.15 -34.79
N GLU A 408 13.26 6.51 -35.66
CA GLU A 408 11.87 6.79 -35.26
C GLU A 408 11.16 5.54 -34.74
N ASN A 409 11.40 4.37 -35.35
CA ASN A 409 10.91 3.10 -34.83
C ASN A 409 11.53 2.75 -33.47
N LEU A 410 12.79 3.10 -33.24
CA LEU A 410 13.45 2.86 -31.96
C LEU A 410 12.93 3.79 -30.86
N LYS A 411 12.62 5.04 -31.16
CA LYS A 411 11.91 5.94 -30.22
C LYS A 411 10.60 5.33 -29.74
N LYS A 412 9.82 4.73 -30.65
CA LYS A 412 8.58 4.01 -30.32
C LYS A 412 8.80 2.78 -29.43
N LYS A 413 10.03 2.26 -29.36
CA LYS A 413 10.43 1.11 -28.55
C LYS A 413 11.06 1.51 -27.20
N MET A 414 11.21 2.79 -26.87
CA MET A 414 11.90 3.17 -25.63
C MET A 414 11.10 2.75 -24.40
N PRO A 415 11.76 2.16 -23.38
CA PRO A 415 11.07 1.76 -22.16
C PRO A 415 10.78 2.95 -21.26
N VAL A 416 9.77 2.82 -20.40
CA VAL A 416 9.52 3.81 -19.34
C VAL A 416 10.42 3.54 -18.13
N ALA A 417 10.86 4.58 -17.43
CA ALA A 417 11.88 4.51 -16.36
C ALA A 417 11.62 3.49 -15.23
N TYR A 418 10.36 3.09 -14.98
CA TYR A 418 9.98 2.14 -13.92
C TYR A 418 9.22 0.91 -14.41
N GLU A 419 9.19 0.70 -15.73
CA GLU A 419 8.55 -0.46 -16.31
C GLU A 419 9.37 -1.72 -15.99
N SER A 420 8.73 -2.88 -15.79
CA SER A 420 9.44 -4.17 -15.82
C SER A 420 9.56 -4.62 -17.27
N TYR A 421 10.51 -5.49 -17.57
CA TYR A 421 10.68 -5.95 -18.96
C TYR A 421 9.44 -6.69 -19.49
N GLU A 422 8.79 -7.50 -18.66
CA GLU A 422 7.59 -8.26 -19.05
C GLU A 422 6.40 -7.33 -19.34
N HIS A 423 6.29 -6.23 -18.59
CA HIS A 423 5.28 -5.21 -18.85
C HIS A 423 5.57 -4.52 -20.17
N TYR A 424 6.81 -4.08 -20.36
CA TYR A 424 7.28 -3.43 -21.57
C TYR A 424 7.01 -4.25 -22.82
N VAL A 425 7.37 -5.54 -22.79
CA VAL A 425 7.14 -6.46 -23.92
C VAL A 425 5.66 -6.48 -24.29
N ARG A 426 4.75 -6.54 -23.30
CA ARG A 426 3.30 -6.54 -23.53
C ARG A 426 2.79 -5.22 -24.10
N VAL A 427 3.32 -4.07 -23.66
CA VAL A 427 2.91 -2.77 -24.19
C VAL A 427 3.35 -2.62 -25.64
N ILE A 428 4.61 -2.91 -25.93
CA ILE A 428 5.16 -2.73 -27.28
C ILE A 428 4.57 -3.71 -28.29
N THR A 429 4.31 -4.97 -27.90
CA THR A 429 3.67 -5.94 -28.81
C THR A 429 2.24 -5.55 -29.21
N ASN A 430 1.60 -4.60 -28.52
CA ASN A 430 0.29 -4.07 -28.92
C ASN A 430 0.38 -2.91 -29.92
N ILE A 431 1.57 -2.40 -30.25
CA ILE A 431 1.77 -1.37 -31.28
C ILE A 431 1.96 -2.08 -32.63
N PRO A 432 1.06 -1.89 -33.62
CA PRO A 432 1.19 -2.54 -34.93
C PRO A 432 2.53 -2.24 -35.61
N GLY A 433 3.25 -3.29 -36.01
CA GLY A 433 4.53 -3.16 -36.72
C GLY A 433 5.74 -2.82 -35.86
N VAL A 434 5.61 -2.78 -34.52
CA VAL A 434 6.73 -2.51 -33.61
C VAL A 434 7.05 -3.75 -32.79
N THR A 435 8.31 -4.18 -32.83
CA THR A 435 8.84 -5.26 -32.01
C THR A 435 9.49 -4.70 -30.74
N PRO A 436 9.28 -5.32 -29.57
CA PRO A 436 9.96 -4.90 -28.34
C PRO A 436 11.47 -5.03 -28.46
N LEU A 437 12.18 -4.18 -27.70
CA LEU A 437 13.59 -4.37 -27.38
C LEU A 437 13.79 -5.72 -26.69
N SER A 438 15.00 -6.25 -26.78
CA SER A 438 15.37 -7.38 -25.94
C SER A 438 15.45 -6.96 -24.48
N GLU A 439 15.34 -7.92 -23.56
CA GLU A 439 15.45 -7.69 -22.11
C GLU A 439 16.72 -6.97 -21.73
N TYR A 440 17.79 -7.38 -22.37
CA TYR A 440 19.10 -6.82 -22.17
C TYR A 440 19.18 -5.36 -22.62
N ASP A 441 18.68 -5.06 -23.83
CA ASP A 441 18.66 -3.69 -24.35
C ASP A 441 17.72 -2.81 -23.51
N PHE A 442 16.58 -3.35 -23.07
CA PHE A 442 15.63 -2.69 -22.19
C PHE A 442 16.29 -2.22 -20.89
N TYR A 443 17.00 -3.11 -20.17
CA TYR A 443 17.65 -2.74 -18.92
C TYR A 443 18.83 -1.79 -19.13
N ASP A 444 19.55 -1.93 -20.25
CA ASP A 444 20.62 -1.00 -20.62
C ASP A 444 20.08 0.42 -20.85
N PHE A 445 18.96 0.56 -21.57
CA PHE A 445 18.24 1.82 -21.72
C PHE A 445 17.69 2.34 -20.39
N LYS A 446 17.16 1.48 -19.51
CA LYS A 446 16.65 1.93 -18.19
C LYS A 446 17.72 2.59 -17.34
N ARG A 447 18.97 2.19 -17.49
CA ARG A 447 20.09 2.75 -16.73
C ARG A 447 20.40 4.20 -17.12
N VAL A 448 19.96 4.72 -18.26
CA VAL A 448 20.20 6.14 -18.62
C VAL A 448 19.12 7.09 -18.09
N PHE A 449 18.05 6.57 -17.48
CA PHE A 449 17.09 7.40 -16.76
C PHE A 449 17.63 7.83 -15.41
N ILE A 450 17.06 8.91 -14.87
CA ILE A 450 17.31 9.32 -13.50
C ILE A 450 16.74 8.30 -12.52
N ARG A 451 17.53 7.93 -11.51
CA ARG A 451 17.03 7.08 -10.42
C ARG A 451 16.15 7.91 -9.49
N GLN A 452 15.20 7.28 -8.80
CA GLN A 452 14.27 7.99 -7.91
C GLN A 452 14.99 8.79 -6.81
N SER A 453 16.04 8.20 -6.23
CA SER A 453 16.90 8.78 -5.20
C SER A 453 17.98 9.74 -5.72
N GLU A 454 18.31 9.66 -7.01
CA GLU A 454 19.44 10.40 -7.59
C GLU A 454 19.08 11.88 -7.71
N THR A 455 19.91 12.78 -7.16
CA THR A 455 19.70 14.21 -7.36
C THR A 455 19.88 14.55 -8.84
N PHE A 456 19.30 15.66 -9.31
CA PHE A 456 19.53 16.06 -10.69
C PHE A 456 21.03 16.26 -10.98
N THR A 457 21.78 16.78 -10.01
CA THR A 457 23.24 16.95 -10.12
C THR A 457 23.99 15.63 -10.26
N ASP A 458 23.66 14.62 -9.45
CA ASP A 458 24.30 13.30 -9.52
C ASP A 458 24.00 12.62 -10.87
N TYR A 459 22.77 12.78 -11.35
CA TYR A 459 22.35 12.33 -12.67
C TYR A 459 23.19 12.95 -13.78
N LEU A 460 23.42 14.27 -13.75
CA LEU A 460 24.26 14.96 -14.72
C LEU A 460 25.69 14.38 -14.75
N LEU A 461 26.30 14.21 -13.58
CA LEU A 461 27.65 13.65 -13.46
C LEU A 461 27.74 12.23 -14.03
N ARG A 462 26.72 11.41 -13.76
CA ARG A 462 26.66 10.04 -14.29
C ARG A 462 26.52 10.02 -15.81
N MET A 463 25.69 10.87 -16.39
CA MET A 463 25.53 10.96 -17.86
C MET A 463 26.83 11.41 -18.53
N ILE A 464 27.54 12.40 -17.95
CA ILE A 464 28.85 12.85 -18.42
C ILE A 464 29.86 11.69 -18.44
N ASN A 465 29.94 10.91 -17.35
CA ASN A 465 30.84 9.75 -17.27
C ASN A 465 30.50 8.63 -18.26
N LEU A 466 29.26 8.59 -18.73
CA LEU A 466 28.82 7.67 -19.76
C LEU A 466 29.01 8.25 -21.17
N ASP A 467 29.56 9.45 -21.36
CA ASP A 467 29.57 10.14 -22.65
C ASP A 467 28.16 10.24 -23.28
N ILE A 468 27.16 10.50 -22.43
CA ILE A 468 25.76 10.70 -22.83
C ILE A 468 25.33 12.11 -22.44
N GLU A 469 24.56 12.76 -23.30
CA GLU A 469 23.98 14.06 -22.94
C GLU A 469 22.78 13.86 -21.99
N PRO A 470 22.75 14.56 -20.85
CA PRO A 470 21.69 14.39 -19.86
C PRO A 470 20.34 14.96 -20.31
N MET A 471 19.26 14.40 -19.76
CA MET A 471 17.91 14.96 -19.87
C MET A 471 17.82 16.36 -19.26
N GLU A 472 16.92 17.18 -19.80
CA GLU A 472 16.56 18.47 -19.20
C GLU A 472 15.90 18.29 -17.82
N ASN A 473 16.12 19.28 -16.94
CA ASN A 473 15.64 19.26 -15.55
C ASN A 473 14.11 19.04 -15.43
N GLN A 474 13.33 19.65 -16.32
CA GLN A 474 11.86 19.50 -16.33
C GLN A 474 11.44 18.06 -16.61
N THR A 475 12.09 17.40 -17.57
CA THR A 475 11.86 15.99 -17.91
C THR A 475 12.25 15.07 -16.77
N VAL A 476 13.34 15.38 -16.07
CA VAL A 476 13.75 14.66 -14.85
C VAL A 476 12.71 14.76 -13.74
N LEU A 477 12.19 15.96 -13.48
CA LEU A 477 11.15 16.19 -12.47
C LEU A 477 9.88 15.37 -12.77
N TYR A 478 9.49 15.26 -14.04
CA TYR A 478 8.37 14.44 -14.48
C TYR A 478 8.58 12.95 -14.18
N PHE A 479 9.75 12.38 -14.50
CA PHE A 479 10.02 10.96 -14.23
C PHE A 479 9.97 10.66 -12.73
N LYS A 480 10.43 11.57 -11.88
CA LYS A 480 10.35 11.38 -10.42
C LYS A 480 8.91 11.31 -9.89
N GLN A 481 7.94 11.94 -10.56
CA GLN A 481 6.55 12.00 -10.10
C GLN A 481 5.70 10.75 -10.43
N MET A 482 6.10 9.89 -11.37
CA MET A 482 5.25 8.81 -11.90
C MET A 482 5.21 7.48 -11.11
N VAL A 483 5.80 7.38 -9.91
CA VAL A 483 5.84 6.12 -9.13
C VAL A 483 4.78 6.13 -8.00
N PRO A 484 3.69 5.35 -8.08
CA PRO A 484 2.72 5.23 -7.00
C PRO A 484 3.13 4.12 -6.06
N ARG A 485 3.32 4.43 -4.77
CA ARG A 485 3.56 3.43 -3.70
C ARG A 485 2.33 3.17 -2.83
N GLU A 486 1.14 3.61 -3.24
CA GLU A 486 -0.05 3.61 -2.38
C GLU A 486 -0.98 2.42 -2.66
N LEU A 487 -1.24 1.60 -1.64
CA LEU A 487 -2.20 0.49 -1.71
C LEU A 487 -3.66 0.95 -1.84
N ASN A 488 -3.98 2.20 -1.48
CA ASN A 488 -5.37 2.63 -1.21
C ASN A 488 -5.87 3.79 -2.09
N GLN A 489 -5.09 4.28 -3.04
CA GLN A 489 -5.60 5.30 -3.96
C GLN A 489 -6.72 4.69 -4.84
N PRO A 490 -7.91 5.30 -4.93
CA PRO A 490 -8.96 4.80 -5.81
C PRO A 490 -8.43 4.73 -7.24
N TYR A 491 -8.49 3.54 -7.84
CA TYR A 491 -7.91 3.21 -9.14
C TYR A 491 -8.22 4.25 -10.25
N LYS A 492 -9.39 4.92 -10.15
CA LYS A 492 -9.85 5.97 -11.06
C LYS A 492 -9.03 7.27 -11.00
N THR A 493 -8.53 7.66 -9.83
CA THR A 493 -7.75 8.91 -9.63
C THR A 493 -6.35 8.78 -10.21
N TYR A 494 -5.70 7.66 -9.92
CA TYR A 494 -4.40 7.29 -10.49
C TYR A 494 -4.42 7.27 -12.03
N LEU A 495 -5.47 6.70 -12.63
CA LEU A 495 -5.65 6.69 -14.09
C LEU A 495 -5.86 8.08 -14.71
N ASN A 496 -6.51 9.00 -14.00
CA ASN A 496 -6.78 10.35 -14.50
C ASN A 496 -5.52 11.24 -14.50
N GLU A 497 -4.59 11.01 -13.58
CA GLU A 497 -3.31 11.71 -13.54
C GLU A 497 -2.36 11.24 -14.65
N ILE A 498 -2.31 9.92 -14.90
CA ILE A 498 -1.58 9.34 -16.04
C ILE A 498 -2.14 9.88 -17.37
N ALA A 499 -3.47 9.91 -17.53
CA ALA A 499 -4.12 10.33 -18.77
C ALA A 499 -3.97 11.83 -19.09
N LYS A 500 -3.64 12.67 -18.10
CA LYS A 500 -3.50 14.13 -18.28
C LYS A 500 -2.17 14.56 -18.90
N HIS A 501 -1.13 13.71 -18.81
CA HIS A 501 0.24 14.10 -19.14
C HIS A 501 1.00 13.11 -20.02
N SER A 502 0.38 11.99 -20.41
CA SER A 502 0.92 11.09 -21.43
C SER A 502 0.93 11.76 -22.80
N LEU A 503 2.12 12.17 -23.27
CA LEU A 503 2.40 12.54 -24.66
C LEU A 503 1.85 11.46 -25.60
N ASP A 504 0.79 11.80 -26.34
CA ASP A 504 0.29 11.14 -27.56
C ASP A 504 0.48 9.61 -27.68
N ILE A 505 0.07 8.86 -26.65
CA ILE A 505 -0.02 7.38 -26.69
C ILE A 505 -1.43 6.96 -27.14
N SER A 506 -2.02 7.72 -28.05
CA SER A 506 -3.40 7.54 -28.53
C SER A 506 -3.63 6.21 -29.27
N ASP A 507 -2.56 5.49 -29.64
CA ASP A 507 -2.62 4.29 -30.49
C ASP A 507 -2.47 2.93 -29.78
N ILE A 508 -2.21 2.86 -28.46
CA ILE A 508 -2.09 1.56 -27.75
C ILE A 508 -3.37 1.24 -27.00
N ASN A 509 -3.96 0.07 -27.28
CA ASN A 509 -5.18 -0.47 -26.70
C ASN A 509 -5.15 -0.52 -25.14
N TRP A 510 -5.49 0.59 -24.49
CA TRP A 510 -5.44 0.80 -23.04
C TRP A 510 -6.55 0.09 -22.24
N ARG A 511 -7.67 -0.27 -22.89
CA ARG A 511 -8.87 -0.83 -22.22
C ARG A 511 -8.66 -2.22 -21.58
N PRO A 512 -7.97 -3.19 -22.18
CA PRO A 512 -7.75 -4.52 -21.58
C PRO A 512 -6.77 -4.48 -20.40
N PHE A 513 -5.71 -3.67 -20.49
CA PHE A 513 -4.75 -3.47 -19.39
C PHE A 513 -5.45 -2.87 -18.16
N LYS A 514 -6.33 -1.89 -18.39
CA LYS A 514 -7.17 -1.27 -17.38
C LYS A 514 -8.10 -2.27 -16.67
N ALA A 515 -8.85 -3.07 -17.43
CA ALA A 515 -9.75 -4.08 -16.86
C ALA A 515 -9.00 -5.18 -16.08
N PHE A 516 -7.80 -5.56 -16.53
CA PHE A 516 -6.94 -6.52 -15.84
C PHE A 516 -6.40 -5.99 -14.51
N THR A 517 -5.88 -4.75 -14.46
CA THR A 517 -5.39 -4.17 -13.19
C THR A 517 -6.51 -3.98 -12.17
N GLU A 518 -7.73 -3.67 -12.62
CA GLU A 518 -8.92 -3.48 -11.79
C GLU A 518 -9.38 -4.77 -11.09
N VAL A 519 -9.46 -5.90 -11.80
CA VAL A 519 -9.85 -7.20 -11.23
C VAL A 519 -8.82 -7.72 -10.21
N MET A 520 -7.53 -7.53 -10.50
CA MET A 520 -6.44 -8.06 -9.66
C MET A 520 -6.24 -7.26 -8.37
N TYR A 521 -6.44 -5.94 -8.42
CA TYR A 521 -6.49 -5.08 -7.25
C TYR A 521 -7.61 -5.52 -6.29
N LEU A 522 -8.79 -5.83 -6.82
CA LEU A 522 -9.94 -6.32 -6.05
C LEU A 522 -9.68 -7.67 -5.39
N ARG A 523 -9.03 -8.63 -6.08
CA ARG A 523 -8.72 -9.96 -5.53
C ARG A 523 -7.69 -9.89 -4.38
N PHE A 524 -6.70 -9.02 -4.49
CA PHE A 524 -5.70 -8.81 -3.44
C PHE A 524 -6.31 -8.14 -2.18
N GLN A 525 -7.16 -7.12 -2.36
CA GLN A 525 -7.93 -6.51 -1.26
C GLN A 525 -8.84 -7.52 -0.55
N LEU A 526 -9.39 -8.49 -1.28
CA LEU A 526 -10.25 -9.52 -0.71
C LEU A 526 -9.47 -10.55 0.12
N VAL A 527 -8.29 -10.98 -0.31
CA VAL A 527 -7.57 -12.12 0.31
C VAL A 527 -6.63 -11.72 1.46
N ALA A 528 -6.11 -10.49 1.46
CA ALA A 528 -5.22 -10.03 2.54
C ALA A 528 -5.97 -9.93 3.87
N PRO A 529 -5.39 -10.39 5.00
CA PRO A 529 -6.00 -10.18 6.32
C PRO A 529 -5.97 -8.70 6.67
N ILE A 530 -7.09 -8.21 7.22
CA ILE A 530 -7.20 -6.84 7.71
C ILE A 530 -6.53 -6.77 9.09
N SER A 531 -5.91 -5.64 9.43
CA SER A 531 -5.37 -5.42 10.78
C SER A 531 -6.44 -5.70 11.84
N PHE A 532 -6.06 -6.46 12.88
CA PHE A 532 -6.93 -6.87 14.01
C PHE A 532 -8.07 -7.82 13.66
N GLU A 533 -8.18 -8.29 12.41
CA GLU A 533 -9.16 -9.29 12.03
C GLU A 533 -8.92 -10.59 12.85
N SER A 534 -9.98 -11.20 13.35
CA SER A 534 -9.89 -12.54 13.95
C SER A 534 -9.86 -13.58 12.85
N TYR A 535 -9.29 -14.77 13.09
CA TYR A 535 -9.29 -15.82 12.08
C TYR A 535 -10.71 -16.20 11.63
N TYR A 536 -11.65 -16.17 12.57
CA TYR A 536 -13.07 -16.39 12.32
C TYR A 536 -13.70 -15.28 11.46
N SER A 537 -13.39 -14.01 11.74
CA SER A 537 -13.85 -12.88 10.93
C SER A 537 -13.26 -12.90 9.51
N TYR A 538 -11.98 -13.26 9.39
CA TYR A 538 -11.27 -13.45 8.12
C TYR A 538 -11.91 -14.53 7.26
N THR A 539 -12.13 -15.71 7.83
CA THR A 539 -12.76 -16.83 7.12
C THR A 539 -14.20 -16.50 6.74
N ASN A 540 -14.96 -15.81 7.59
CA ASN A 540 -16.31 -15.36 7.25
C ASN A 540 -16.32 -14.29 6.14
N ARG A 541 -15.39 -13.32 6.14
CA ARG A 541 -15.28 -12.30 5.09
C ARG A 541 -14.87 -12.91 3.75
N ILE A 542 -13.88 -13.79 3.75
CA ILE A 542 -13.42 -14.52 2.56
C ILE A 542 -14.56 -15.40 2.02
N SER A 543 -15.25 -16.14 2.89
CA SER A 543 -16.39 -16.97 2.49
C SER A 543 -17.51 -16.11 1.91
N SER A 544 -17.89 -15.01 2.57
CA SER A 544 -18.92 -14.09 2.09
C SER A 544 -18.54 -13.40 0.78
N ALA A 545 -17.25 -13.10 0.56
CA ALA A 545 -16.74 -12.53 -0.68
C ALA A 545 -16.67 -13.55 -1.83
N LEU A 546 -16.33 -14.81 -1.53
CA LEU A 546 -16.35 -15.92 -2.50
C LEU A 546 -17.78 -16.28 -2.93
N PHE A 547 -18.78 -15.99 -2.09
CA PHE A 547 -20.20 -16.14 -2.41
C PHE A 547 -20.87 -14.84 -2.90
N ASN A 548 -20.12 -13.73 -3.03
CA ASN A 548 -20.69 -12.48 -3.54
C ASN A 548 -20.90 -12.59 -5.06
N THR A 549 -22.17 -12.62 -5.46
CA THR A 549 -22.62 -12.79 -6.84
C THR A 549 -22.10 -11.70 -7.78
N ASP A 550 -21.84 -10.48 -7.31
CA ASP A 550 -21.39 -9.37 -8.17
C ASP A 550 -19.89 -9.43 -8.48
N PHE A 551 -19.07 -9.82 -7.50
CA PHE A 551 -17.67 -10.14 -7.77
C PHE A 551 -17.57 -11.36 -8.69
N MET A 552 -18.38 -12.39 -8.44
CA MET A 552 -18.48 -13.55 -9.32
C MET A 552 -19.02 -13.19 -10.69
N LEU A 553 -20.00 -12.30 -10.84
CA LEU A 553 -20.52 -11.83 -12.14
C LEU A 553 -19.50 -10.96 -12.86
N PHE A 554 -18.80 -10.06 -12.17
CA PHE A 554 -17.75 -9.22 -12.75
C PHE A 554 -16.55 -10.06 -13.19
N TYR A 555 -16.14 -11.02 -12.36
CA TYR A 555 -15.14 -12.03 -12.67
C TYR A 555 -15.60 -12.90 -13.85
N THR A 556 -16.86 -13.37 -13.87
CA THR A 556 -17.43 -14.21 -14.94
C THR A 556 -17.60 -13.44 -16.27
N LYS A 557 -17.99 -12.16 -16.20
CA LYS A 557 -18.19 -11.29 -17.37
C LYS A 557 -16.85 -10.87 -17.98
N ASN A 558 -15.84 -10.66 -17.15
CA ASN A 558 -14.48 -10.37 -17.59
C ASN A 558 -13.62 -11.62 -17.75
N THR A 559 -14.06 -12.83 -17.37
CA THR A 559 -13.25 -14.05 -17.53
C THR A 559 -12.89 -14.29 -18.98
N LYS A 560 -13.72 -13.93 -19.97
CA LYS A 560 -13.30 -14.04 -21.38
C LYS A 560 -12.15 -13.10 -21.78
N ILE A 561 -11.92 -12.03 -21.04
CA ILE A 561 -10.82 -11.07 -21.21
C ILE A 561 -9.64 -11.44 -20.29
N LEU A 562 -9.91 -11.83 -19.04
CA LEU A 562 -8.93 -12.25 -18.04
C LEU A 562 -8.32 -13.61 -18.38
N ASN A 563 -9.10 -14.55 -18.92
CA ASN A 563 -8.62 -15.85 -19.44
C ASN A 563 -7.72 -15.67 -20.68
N LYS A 564 -7.64 -14.45 -21.26
CA LYS A 564 -6.63 -14.11 -22.28
C LYS A 564 -5.30 -13.64 -21.67
N PHE A 565 -5.26 -13.33 -20.38
CA PHE A 565 -4.02 -13.05 -19.65
C PHE A 565 -3.61 -14.31 -18.86
N PRO A 566 -2.39 -14.83 -19.05
CA PRO A 566 -1.94 -16.00 -18.29
C PRO A 566 -1.98 -15.71 -16.77
N GLU A 567 -2.45 -16.65 -15.95
CA GLU A 567 -2.50 -16.56 -14.48
C GLU A 567 -1.16 -16.12 -13.86
N ASN A 568 -0.04 -16.45 -14.51
CA ASN A 568 1.33 -16.11 -14.12
C ASN A 568 1.62 -14.59 -14.20
N THR A 569 0.95 -13.88 -15.11
CA THR A 569 1.01 -12.41 -15.28
C THR A 569 0.67 -11.66 -14.00
N PHE A 570 -0.20 -12.25 -13.18
CA PHE A 570 -0.64 -11.70 -11.90
C PHE A 570 0.35 -11.96 -10.76
N GLN A 571 0.93 -13.16 -10.70
CA GLN A 571 1.99 -13.47 -9.72
C GLN A 571 3.21 -12.58 -9.97
N ASP A 572 3.65 -12.46 -11.22
CA ASP A 572 4.80 -11.61 -11.56
C ASP A 572 4.52 -10.13 -11.31
N PHE A 573 3.29 -9.65 -11.55
CA PHE A 573 2.92 -8.26 -11.30
C PHE A 573 2.86 -7.90 -9.79
N LEU A 574 2.42 -8.82 -8.93
CA LEU A 574 2.40 -8.63 -7.47
C LEU A 574 3.79 -8.83 -6.85
N ILE A 575 4.55 -9.83 -7.28
CA ILE A 575 5.91 -10.12 -6.81
C ILE A 575 6.86 -8.98 -7.22
N ASN A 576 6.78 -8.48 -8.47
CA ASN A 576 7.62 -7.36 -8.93
C ASN A 576 7.25 -5.99 -8.32
N ARG A 577 6.07 -5.84 -7.71
CA ARG A 577 5.69 -4.62 -6.96
C ARG A 577 6.12 -4.64 -5.49
N ILE A 578 6.54 -5.79 -4.96
CA ILE A 578 7.08 -5.98 -3.61
C ILE A 578 8.58 -6.31 -3.72
N GLN A 579 9.30 -5.64 -4.62
CA GLN A 579 10.75 -5.76 -4.64
C GLN A 579 11.33 -5.12 -3.36
N ALA A 580 12.30 -5.80 -2.76
CA ALA A 580 13.09 -5.22 -1.70
C ALA A 580 13.70 -3.92 -2.22
N LEU A 581 13.63 -2.87 -1.40
CA LEU A 581 14.28 -1.61 -1.72
C LEU A 581 15.77 -1.89 -1.76
N ASP A 582 16.50 -1.31 -2.70
CA ASP A 582 17.95 -1.28 -2.57
C ASP A 582 18.39 -0.35 -1.41
N PHE A 583 19.68 -0.36 -1.07
CA PHE A 583 20.21 0.38 0.07
C PHE A 583 19.92 1.88 -0.02
N ASP A 584 20.03 2.44 -1.23
CA ASP A 584 19.84 3.85 -1.49
C ASP A 584 18.34 4.21 -1.40
N GLU A 585 17.48 3.35 -1.94
CA GLU A 585 16.02 3.47 -1.85
C GLU A 585 15.49 3.33 -0.41
N PHE A 586 16.09 2.48 0.41
CA PHE A 586 15.74 2.32 1.83
C PHE A 586 16.08 3.56 2.64
N THR A 587 17.29 4.08 2.48
CA THR A 587 17.81 5.24 3.22
C THR A 587 16.99 6.49 2.89
N ASP A 588 16.66 6.69 1.61
CA ASP A 588 15.80 7.79 1.15
C ASP A 588 14.37 7.65 1.70
N LEU A 589 13.81 6.43 1.73
CA LEU A 589 12.48 6.22 2.27
C LEU A 589 12.41 6.53 3.78
N LYS A 590 13.46 6.19 4.54
CA LYS A 590 13.57 6.45 5.98
C LYS A 590 13.42 7.94 6.32
N LEU A 591 14.04 8.82 5.54
CA LEU A 591 13.96 10.28 5.72
C LEU A 591 12.54 10.84 5.45
N ARG A 592 11.75 10.12 4.64
CA ARG A 592 10.40 10.52 4.24
C ARG A 592 9.30 9.94 5.12
N TYR A 593 9.61 9.12 6.13
CA TYR A 593 8.58 8.59 7.04
C TYR A 593 8.13 9.61 8.09
N PRO A 594 6.86 9.58 8.52
CA PRO A 594 6.40 10.35 9.66
C PRO A 594 7.20 10.03 10.92
N LYS A 595 7.57 11.08 11.66
CA LYS A 595 8.12 10.91 13.01
C LYS A 595 7.03 10.44 13.98
N LEU A 596 7.39 9.81 15.10
CA LEU A 596 6.44 9.35 16.12
C LEU A 596 5.60 10.50 16.68
N SER A 597 6.19 11.66 16.93
CA SER A 597 5.46 12.82 17.47
C SER A 597 4.68 13.61 16.42
N GLU A 598 4.87 13.35 15.12
CA GLU A 598 4.19 14.09 14.06
C GLU A 598 2.72 13.70 13.93
N GLU A 599 1.87 14.72 13.79
CA GLU A 599 0.52 14.59 13.24
C GLU A 599 0.53 14.68 11.70
N PRO A 600 -0.52 14.19 11.00
CA PRO A 600 -0.60 14.24 9.54
C PRO A 600 -0.26 15.61 8.93
N LYS A 601 -0.74 16.69 9.55
CA LYS A 601 -0.51 18.06 9.08
C LYS A 601 0.95 18.51 9.24
N GLN A 602 1.61 18.11 10.32
CA GLN A 602 2.99 18.48 10.61
C GLN A 602 3.95 17.77 9.64
N TYR A 603 3.72 16.49 9.42
CA TYR A 603 4.43 15.71 8.40
C TYR A 603 4.30 16.32 7.01
N MET A 604 3.09 16.73 6.61
CA MET A 604 2.86 17.41 5.33
C MET A 604 3.67 18.70 5.19
N ASN A 605 3.82 19.48 6.27
CA ASN A 605 4.62 20.69 6.25
C ASN A 605 6.13 20.37 6.13
N ARG A 606 6.61 19.31 6.79
CA ARG A 606 8.00 18.86 6.64
C ARG A 606 8.29 18.35 5.23
N ILE A 607 7.42 17.53 4.65
CA ILE A 607 7.59 17.04 3.27
C ILE A 607 7.63 18.18 2.25
N LYS A 608 6.77 19.21 2.42
CA LYS A 608 6.82 20.43 1.60
C LYS A 608 8.18 21.14 1.65
N SER A 609 8.86 21.12 2.80
CA SER A 609 10.18 21.76 2.95
C SER A 609 11.28 21.08 2.13
N TYR A 610 11.11 19.81 1.73
CA TYR A 610 12.00 19.11 0.80
C TYR A 610 11.73 19.43 -0.68
N MET A 611 10.90 20.44 -0.98
CA MET A 611 10.44 20.78 -2.33
C MET A 611 9.77 19.63 -3.10
N LEU A 612 9.37 18.58 -2.40
CA LEU A 612 8.43 17.59 -2.88
C LEU A 612 7.05 18.26 -2.82
N ASN A 613 6.62 18.90 -3.91
CA ASN A 613 5.28 19.47 -3.99
C ASN A 613 4.28 18.30 -3.92
N PRO A 614 3.49 18.15 -2.84
CA PRO A 614 2.67 16.96 -2.67
C PRO A 614 1.42 17.13 -3.55
N LEU A 615 1.51 16.72 -4.81
CA LEU A 615 0.34 16.51 -5.66
C LEU A 615 -0.59 15.45 -5.05
N ILE A 616 -0.05 14.57 -4.20
CA ILE A 616 -0.85 13.63 -3.40
C ILE A 616 -1.22 14.28 -2.07
N ARG A 617 -2.53 14.48 -1.89
CA ARG A 617 -3.11 14.87 -0.61
C ARG A 617 -2.97 13.68 0.34
N ILE A 618 -1.97 13.70 1.22
CA ILE A 618 -1.81 12.67 2.26
C ILE A 618 -2.98 12.83 3.23
N ASP A 619 -3.96 11.94 3.10
CA ASP A 619 -5.06 11.83 4.06
C ASP A 619 -4.63 11.04 5.31
N ASN A 620 -5.49 11.04 6.33
CA ASN A 620 -5.21 10.39 7.60
C ASN A 620 -4.96 8.87 7.44
N GLY A 621 -5.62 8.22 6.48
CA GLY A 621 -5.43 6.79 6.23
C GLY A 621 -4.06 6.51 5.64
N LEU A 622 -3.60 7.33 4.69
CA LEU A 622 -2.27 7.19 4.11
C LEU A 622 -1.16 7.51 5.12
N PHE A 623 -1.36 8.52 5.96
CA PHE A 623 -0.44 8.84 7.06
C PHE A 623 -0.31 7.68 8.06
N GLU A 624 -1.43 7.07 8.46
CA GLU A 624 -1.47 5.91 9.33
C GLU A 624 -0.75 4.71 8.69
N ILE A 625 -0.93 4.50 7.38
CA ILE A 625 -0.24 3.45 6.62
C ILE A 625 1.26 3.73 6.56
N PHE A 626 1.70 4.97 6.39
CA PHE A 626 3.12 5.32 6.45
C PHE A 626 3.71 5.11 7.84
N LYS A 627 3.00 5.49 8.91
CA LYS A 627 3.37 5.16 10.30
C LYS A 627 3.50 3.65 10.54
N LYS A 628 2.75 2.83 9.79
CA LYS A 628 2.71 1.37 9.88
C LYS A 628 3.52 0.65 8.79
N ALA A 629 4.31 1.37 8.00
CA ALA A 629 4.89 0.81 6.79
C ALA A 629 6.09 -0.11 7.06
N HIS A 630 6.53 -0.77 6.00
CA HIS A 630 7.56 -1.82 6.03
C HIS A 630 8.97 -1.36 6.43
N VAL A 631 9.23 -0.06 6.57
CA VAL A 631 10.50 0.49 7.07
C VAL A 631 10.21 1.13 8.43
N GLN A 632 10.78 0.53 9.47
CA GLN A 632 10.64 0.92 10.86
C GLN A 632 11.66 2.01 11.20
N LEU A 633 11.36 2.87 12.19
CA LEU A 633 12.30 3.90 12.66
C LEU A 633 13.66 3.31 13.09
N GLU A 634 13.62 2.12 13.68
CA GLU A 634 14.76 1.36 14.19
C GLU A 634 15.46 0.47 13.15
N ASP A 635 14.98 0.42 11.91
CA ASP A 635 15.63 -0.38 10.88
C ASP A 635 16.93 0.27 10.42
N ASP A 636 17.97 -0.55 10.35
CA ASP A 636 19.01 -0.42 9.35
C ASP A 636 18.63 -1.26 8.11
N TYR A 637 19.36 -1.05 7.02
CA TYR A 637 19.07 -1.71 5.76
C TYR A 637 19.15 -3.23 5.86
N GLU A 638 20.09 -3.77 6.64
CA GLU A 638 20.27 -5.23 6.79
C GLU A 638 19.05 -5.87 7.47
N ARG A 639 18.52 -5.24 8.52
CA ARG A 639 17.28 -5.66 9.18
C ARG A 639 16.08 -5.59 8.25
N TYR A 640 15.98 -4.52 7.47
CA TYR A 640 14.93 -4.36 6.47
C TYR A 640 14.94 -5.48 5.43
N ILE A 641 16.10 -5.76 4.81
CA ILE A 641 16.25 -6.82 3.80
C ILE A 641 15.93 -8.18 4.39
N LYS A 642 16.44 -8.47 5.60
CA LYS A 642 16.18 -9.74 6.29
C LYS A 642 14.68 -9.93 6.56
N ARG A 643 13.96 -8.86 6.91
CA ARG A 643 12.51 -8.90 7.15
C ARG A 643 11.72 -9.05 5.85
N ILE A 644 12.02 -8.28 4.81
CA ILE A 644 11.33 -8.36 3.51
C ILE A 644 11.50 -9.73 2.85
N THR A 645 12.72 -10.29 2.90
CA THR A 645 13.00 -11.62 2.35
C THR A 645 12.21 -12.72 3.07
N ALA A 646 12.04 -12.61 4.39
CA ALA A 646 11.23 -13.53 5.17
C ALA A 646 9.72 -13.41 4.88
N LEU A 647 9.24 -12.20 4.57
CA LEU A 647 7.86 -11.89 4.17
C LEU A 647 7.52 -12.49 2.81
N ASP A 648 8.40 -12.36 1.83
CA ASP A 648 8.19 -12.81 0.46
C ASP A 648 7.99 -14.33 0.39
N ILE A 649 8.83 -15.08 1.11
CA ILE A 649 8.77 -16.54 1.22
C ILE A 649 7.46 -17.03 1.87
N LYS A 650 6.94 -16.30 2.86
CA LYS A 650 5.67 -16.65 3.54
C LYS A 650 4.46 -16.26 2.68
N LYS A 651 4.46 -15.07 2.05
CA LYS A 651 3.37 -14.59 1.19
C LYS A 651 3.14 -15.49 -0.03
N ILE A 652 4.20 -15.97 -0.67
CA ILE A 652 4.09 -16.90 -1.81
C ILE A 652 3.36 -18.18 -1.37
N LYS A 653 3.68 -18.76 -0.20
CA LYS A 653 2.96 -19.94 0.33
C LYS A 653 1.48 -19.66 0.65
N LEU A 654 1.18 -18.44 1.10
CA LEU A 654 -0.17 -18.01 1.51
C LEU A 654 -1.10 -17.69 0.32
N LEU A 655 -0.55 -17.16 -0.79
CA LEU A 655 -1.30 -16.85 -2.02
C LEU A 655 -1.80 -18.10 -2.77
N HIS A 656 -1.24 -19.28 -2.47
CA HIS A 656 -1.68 -20.55 -3.04
C HIS A 656 -2.88 -21.19 -2.31
N SER A 657 -3.19 -20.78 -1.08
CA SER A 657 -4.37 -21.25 -0.36
C SER A 657 -5.54 -20.29 -0.58
N ALA A 658 -6.66 -20.79 -1.11
CA ALA A 658 -7.89 -20.00 -1.30
C ALA A 658 -8.44 -19.44 0.03
N VAL A 659 -8.08 -20.07 1.15
CA VAL A 659 -8.39 -19.66 2.52
C VAL A 659 -7.17 -20.02 3.38
N LEU A 660 -6.62 -19.05 4.12
CA LEU A 660 -5.53 -19.32 5.07
C LEU A 660 -6.03 -20.25 6.19
N ASN A 661 -5.21 -21.17 6.69
CA ASN A 661 -5.52 -21.86 7.95
C ASN A 661 -5.20 -20.96 9.16
N GLU A 662 -5.70 -21.27 10.35
CA GLU A 662 -5.56 -20.41 11.54
C GLU A 662 -4.10 -20.13 11.90
N LYS A 663 -3.23 -21.14 11.78
CA LYS A 663 -1.81 -21.02 12.07
C LYS A 663 -1.12 -20.07 11.08
N ASP A 664 -1.44 -20.18 9.80
CA ASP A 664 -0.88 -19.38 8.73
C ASP A 664 -1.44 -17.94 8.73
N PHE A 665 -2.73 -17.79 9.07
CA PHE A 665 -3.37 -16.51 9.34
C PHE A 665 -2.72 -15.82 10.54
N ASN A 666 -2.57 -16.50 11.68
CA ASN A 666 -1.93 -15.94 12.87
C ASN A 666 -0.45 -15.66 12.61
N THR A 667 0.26 -16.49 11.84
CA THR A 667 1.66 -16.20 11.46
C THR A 667 1.76 -14.97 10.54
N LEU A 668 0.85 -14.80 9.58
CA LEU A 668 0.84 -13.62 8.70
C LEU A 668 0.39 -12.37 9.47
N LYS A 669 -0.62 -12.51 10.35
CA LYS A 669 -1.14 -11.48 11.25
C LYS A 669 -0.07 -11.03 12.23
N ASP A 670 0.59 -11.94 12.93
CA ASP A 670 1.69 -11.66 13.85
C ASP A 670 2.82 -10.96 13.10
N TYR A 671 3.14 -11.32 11.86
CA TYR A 671 4.14 -10.59 11.05
C TYR A 671 3.70 -9.22 10.53
N TYR A 672 2.39 -9.01 10.32
CA TYR A 672 1.80 -7.71 9.97
C TYR A 672 1.56 -6.82 11.21
N ILE A 673 1.47 -7.41 12.40
CA ILE A 673 1.13 -6.74 13.68
C ILE A 673 2.35 -6.56 14.60
N SER A 674 3.34 -7.45 14.55
CA SER A 674 4.67 -7.26 15.16
C SER A 674 5.49 -6.41 14.18
N PHE A 675 5.58 -5.08 14.22
CA PHE A 675 5.75 -4.17 15.36
C PHE A 675 5.58 -2.71 14.91
N PRO A 676 4.95 -1.82 15.73
CA PRO A 676 5.65 -1.10 16.82
C PRO A 676 5.20 -1.39 18.27
N TYR A 677 4.24 -2.27 18.54
CA TYR A 677 3.44 -2.15 19.79
C TYR A 677 3.68 -3.10 20.99
N ILE A 678 4.52 -4.15 20.92
CA ILE A 678 4.70 -5.07 22.08
C ILE A 678 6.19 -5.40 22.36
N ILE A 679 7.11 -4.42 22.38
CA ILE A 679 8.57 -4.72 22.43
C ILE A 679 8.73 -5.39 23.77
N ASP A 680 9.28 -6.60 23.79
CA ASP A 680 9.75 -7.21 25.01
C ASP A 680 10.73 -6.21 25.65
N HIS A 681 10.22 -5.42 26.60
CA HIS A 681 10.88 -4.25 27.16
C HIS A 681 12.14 -4.63 27.95
N SER A 682 12.38 -5.92 28.15
CA SER A 682 13.60 -6.44 28.77
C SER A 682 14.85 -6.24 27.91
N GLU A 683 14.73 -6.11 26.57
CA GLU A 683 15.88 -5.90 25.67
C GLU A 683 16.19 -4.43 25.34
N PHE A 684 15.43 -3.47 25.90
CA PHE A 684 15.61 -2.02 25.67
C PHE A 684 16.98 -1.47 26.13
N HIS A 685 17.76 -2.26 26.86
CA HIS A 685 19.07 -1.86 27.38
C HIS A 685 20.20 -1.82 26.33
N LYS A 686 20.02 -2.41 25.14
CA LYS A 686 21.06 -2.46 24.09
C LYS A 686 20.97 -1.45 22.93
N PRO A 687 19.81 -0.91 22.50
CA PRO A 687 19.74 -0.07 21.28
C PRO A 687 20.03 1.43 21.49
N MET A 688 20.09 1.94 22.72
CA MET A 688 20.13 3.39 22.96
C MET A 688 21.38 4.10 22.42
N CYS A 689 22.49 3.37 22.24
CA CYS A 689 23.69 3.91 21.60
C CYS A 689 23.54 4.09 20.07
N ALA A 690 22.45 3.62 19.47
CA ALA A 690 22.21 3.64 18.04
C ALA A 690 21.16 4.68 17.56
N PHE A 691 20.47 5.38 18.47
CA PHE A 691 19.51 6.42 18.11
C PHE A 691 20.19 7.77 17.92
N GLU A 692 19.75 8.53 16.91
CA GLU A 692 20.20 9.91 16.75
C GLU A 692 19.49 10.81 17.80
N ASN A 693 20.12 11.92 18.20
CA ASN A 693 19.53 12.87 19.17
C ASN A 693 18.13 13.37 18.78
N ASN A 694 17.83 13.41 17.48
CA ASN A 694 16.52 13.80 16.96
C ASN A 694 15.43 12.77 17.26
N ASP A 695 15.78 11.49 17.32
CA ASP A 695 14.85 10.40 17.62
C ASP A 695 14.48 10.40 19.12
N ILE A 696 15.44 10.74 19.99
CA ILE A 696 15.22 10.86 21.44
C ILE A 696 14.21 11.97 21.76
N ASN A 697 14.37 13.14 21.13
CA ASN A 697 13.43 14.26 21.32
C ASN A 697 12.02 13.93 20.81
N ASP A 698 11.92 13.14 19.74
CA ASP A 698 10.66 12.70 19.16
C ASP A 698 9.94 11.70 20.09
N ILE A 699 10.68 10.77 20.70
CA ILE A 699 10.19 9.85 21.72
C ILE A 699 9.74 10.62 22.98
N GLN A 700 10.50 11.63 23.42
CA GLN A 700 10.12 12.41 24.60
C GLN A 700 8.79 13.15 24.45
N ARG A 701 8.44 13.56 23.22
CA ARG A 701 7.18 14.26 22.92
C ARG A 701 5.95 13.37 23.04
N VAL A 702 6.09 12.04 23.08
CA VAL A 702 5.00 11.10 23.29
C VAL A 702 4.89 10.63 24.75
N TYR A 703 5.72 11.13 25.68
CA TYR A 703 5.56 10.81 27.10
C TYR A 703 4.46 11.63 27.79
N PRO A 704 3.78 11.06 28.80
CA PRO A 704 2.82 11.75 29.64
C PRO A 704 3.36 13.05 30.22
N ARG A 705 2.67 14.16 29.94
CA ARG A 705 2.96 15.45 30.56
C ARG A 705 2.28 15.57 31.92
N TYR A 706 2.83 16.39 32.82
CA TYR A 706 2.35 16.50 34.21
C TYR A 706 0.84 16.76 34.35
N TYR A 707 0.24 17.53 33.45
CA TYR A 707 -1.18 17.92 33.46
C TYR A 707 -2.10 17.01 32.64
N GLU A 708 -1.58 16.05 31.86
CA GLU A 708 -2.45 15.21 31.03
C GLU A 708 -3.24 14.22 31.90
N THR A 709 -4.53 14.05 31.68
CA THR A 709 -5.23 12.86 32.18
C THR A 709 -4.83 11.62 31.38
N LEU A 710 -5.03 10.42 31.93
CA LEU A 710 -4.80 9.18 31.18
C LEU A 710 -5.60 9.16 29.87
N GLN A 711 -6.83 9.69 29.89
CA GLN A 711 -7.70 9.73 28.73
C GLN A 711 -7.22 10.74 27.67
N GLU A 712 -6.79 11.94 28.07
CA GLU A 712 -6.22 12.92 27.14
C GLU A 712 -4.95 12.41 26.49
N HIS A 713 -4.08 11.79 27.28
CA HIS A 713 -2.87 11.17 26.77
C HIS A 713 -3.19 10.02 25.80
N SER A 714 -4.17 9.18 26.14
CA SER A 714 -4.65 8.11 25.24
C SER A 714 -5.16 8.68 23.92
N LYS A 715 -5.95 9.76 23.96
CA LYS A 715 -6.42 10.47 22.75
C LYS A 715 -5.28 11.10 21.96
N LEU A 716 -4.25 11.63 22.62
CA LEU A 716 -3.05 12.15 21.96
C LEU A 716 -2.31 11.03 21.22
N MET A 717 -2.15 9.88 21.86
CA MET A 717 -1.59 8.69 21.24
C MET A 717 -2.43 8.26 20.04
N GLU A 718 -3.75 8.16 20.19
CA GLU A 718 -4.68 7.84 19.10
C GLU A 718 -4.56 8.82 17.91
N ARG A 719 -4.51 10.14 18.16
CA ARG A 719 -4.30 11.17 17.11
C ARG A 719 -2.98 11.00 16.36
N ARG A 720 -1.96 10.49 17.04
CA ARG A 720 -0.64 10.18 16.48
C ARG A 720 -0.56 8.76 15.91
N PHE A 721 -1.68 8.03 15.91
CA PHE A 721 -1.80 6.64 15.51
C PHE A 721 -0.90 5.70 16.33
N LEU A 722 -0.76 6.00 17.63
CA LEU A 722 -0.03 5.27 18.66
C LEU A 722 -0.98 4.58 19.64
N GLU A 723 -0.57 3.45 20.21
CA GLU A 723 -1.30 2.81 21.30
C GLU A 723 -1.17 3.60 22.61
N PRO A 724 -2.27 3.77 23.36
CA PRO A 724 -2.23 4.35 24.69
C PRO A 724 -1.36 3.57 25.68
N LEU A 725 -0.70 4.29 26.60
CA LEU A 725 0.00 3.66 27.71
C LEU A 725 -0.98 2.97 28.66
N SER A 726 -0.56 1.83 29.23
CA SER A 726 -1.28 1.23 30.35
C SER A 726 -1.29 2.18 31.56
N ARG A 727 -2.36 2.12 32.37
CA ARG A 727 -2.51 2.96 33.56
C ARG A 727 -1.29 2.90 34.49
N SER A 728 -0.70 1.72 34.68
CA SER A 728 0.47 1.53 35.55
C SER A 728 1.71 2.24 35.03
N TYR A 729 1.97 2.21 33.72
CA TYR A 729 3.10 2.92 33.12
C TYR A 729 2.89 4.43 33.12
N PHE A 730 1.65 4.87 32.84
CA PHE A 730 1.27 6.27 32.94
C PHE A 730 1.49 6.81 34.36
N LEU A 731 1.03 6.08 35.38
CA LEU A 731 1.28 6.35 36.80
C LEU A 731 2.77 6.47 37.11
N LEU A 732 3.55 5.48 36.64
CA LEU A 732 4.98 5.44 36.89
C LEU A 732 5.67 6.68 36.33
N ILE A 733 5.38 7.09 35.09
CA ILE A 733 6.00 8.27 34.48
C ILE A 733 5.57 9.56 35.19
N LYS A 734 4.29 9.68 35.55
CA LYS A 734 3.75 10.85 36.27
C LYS A 734 4.40 11.09 37.62
N LEU A 735 4.68 10.01 38.35
CA LEU A 735 5.26 10.08 39.68
C LEU A 735 6.57 10.89 39.72
N PHE A 736 7.39 10.82 38.67
CA PHE A 736 8.70 11.49 38.60
C PHE A 736 8.65 12.96 38.19
N HIS A 737 7.50 13.49 37.83
CA HIS A 737 7.35 14.93 37.68
C HIS A 737 7.32 15.59 39.05
N PRO A 738 7.94 16.78 39.24
CA PRO A 738 7.67 17.57 40.42
C PRO A 738 6.19 18.00 40.49
N THR A 739 5.72 18.43 41.66
CA THR A 739 4.30 18.77 41.89
C THR A 739 4.15 20.18 42.47
N ILE A 740 2.92 20.71 42.43
CA ILE A 740 2.61 22.00 43.09
C ILE A 740 2.83 21.94 44.60
N THR A 741 2.62 20.77 45.20
CA THR A 741 2.78 20.53 46.64
C THR A 741 4.22 20.40 47.10
N ASP A 742 5.16 20.10 46.19
CA ASP A 742 6.59 20.03 46.53
C ASP A 742 7.13 21.45 46.77
N LYS A 743 7.43 21.83 48.01
CA LYS A 743 7.86 23.21 48.34
C LYS A 743 9.28 23.49 47.89
N ASN A 744 10.13 22.46 47.92
CA ASN A 744 11.54 22.51 47.58
C ASN A 744 12.00 21.17 46.99
N PHE A 745 13.27 21.11 46.57
CA PHE A 745 13.83 19.93 45.92
C PHE A 745 13.90 18.73 46.87
N GLU A 746 14.18 18.98 48.14
CA GLU A 746 14.29 17.96 49.19
C GLU A 746 12.97 17.23 49.41
N GLU A 747 11.84 17.95 49.40
CA GLU A 747 10.50 17.36 49.49
C GLU A 747 10.18 16.51 48.25
N TYR A 748 10.51 17.00 47.05
CA TYR A 748 10.36 16.24 45.81
C TYR A 748 11.18 14.95 45.81
N GLU A 749 12.49 15.04 46.13
CA GLU A 749 13.38 13.89 46.19
C GLU A 749 12.92 12.87 47.24
N CYS A 750 12.45 13.34 48.39
CA CYS A 750 11.86 12.49 49.44
C CYS A 750 10.64 11.72 48.91
N ARG A 751 9.72 12.39 48.20
CA ARG A 751 8.53 11.77 47.60
C ARG A 751 8.89 10.67 46.60
N ILE A 752 9.84 10.94 45.69
CA ILE A 752 10.30 9.94 44.71
C ILE A 752 10.97 8.74 45.40
N ASN A 753 11.86 9.00 46.37
CA ASN A 753 12.55 7.93 47.09
C ASN A 753 11.60 7.05 47.91
N ILE A 754 10.56 7.62 48.51
CA ILE A 754 9.51 6.85 49.20
C ILE A 754 8.77 5.96 48.19
N ALA A 755 8.42 6.49 47.03
CA ALA A 755 7.69 5.74 46.01
C ALA A 755 8.54 4.62 45.38
N LEU A 756 9.85 4.85 45.19
CA LEU A 756 10.82 3.83 44.76
C LEU A 756 11.01 2.73 45.81
N LYS A 757 11.03 3.08 47.12
CA LYS A 757 11.23 2.11 48.21
C LYS A 757 10.00 1.25 48.53
N LYS A 758 8.80 1.71 48.20
CA LYS A 758 7.55 1.02 48.58
C LYS A 758 7.22 -0.25 47.77
N GLU A 759 8.13 -0.76 46.93
CA GLU A 759 7.91 -1.95 46.05
C GLU A 759 6.61 -1.90 45.21
N MET A 760 5.96 -0.74 45.06
CA MET A 760 4.63 -0.66 44.41
C MET A 760 4.66 -0.95 42.91
N TYR A 761 5.85 -1.12 42.30
CA TYR A 761 6.01 -1.41 40.89
C TYR A 761 6.98 -2.57 40.71
N THR A 762 6.45 -3.76 40.38
CA THR A 762 7.23 -4.93 39.93
C THR A 762 7.77 -4.76 38.51
N VAL A 763 7.45 -3.64 37.86
CA VAL A 763 7.85 -3.31 36.50
C VAL A 763 9.24 -2.67 36.55
N PRO A 764 10.27 -3.24 35.89
CA PRO A 764 11.58 -2.61 35.82
C PRO A 764 11.43 -1.20 35.22
N LEU A 765 11.94 -0.21 35.95
CA LEU A 765 11.94 1.18 35.50
C LEU A 765 12.66 1.27 34.15
N PRO A 766 12.05 1.91 33.13
CA PRO A 766 12.77 2.26 31.92
C PRO A 766 14.01 3.05 32.33
N GLY A 767 15.20 2.69 31.81
CA GLY A 767 16.46 3.38 32.12
C GLY A 767 16.50 4.88 31.79
N MET A 768 15.40 5.43 31.28
CA MET A 768 15.18 6.84 30.97
C MET A 768 14.72 7.69 32.16
N VAL A 769 14.20 7.11 33.24
CA VAL A 769 13.60 7.91 34.33
C VAL A 769 14.62 8.15 35.45
N SER A 770 15.47 9.17 35.28
CA SER A 770 16.35 9.66 36.35
C SER A 770 15.63 10.66 37.24
N ILE A 771 15.96 10.68 38.54
CA ILE A 771 15.55 11.76 39.44
C ILE A 771 16.05 13.07 38.83
N VAL A 772 15.10 13.96 38.51
CA VAL A 772 15.35 15.31 38.00
C VAL A 772 16.36 16.04 38.90
N GLN A 773 17.33 16.76 38.33
CA GLN A 773 18.32 17.47 39.13
C GLN A 773 17.71 18.70 39.82
N SER A 774 18.32 19.21 40.90
CA SER A 774 17.82 20.39 41.64
C SER A 774 17.63 21.62 40.74
N SER A 775 18.53 21.86 39.78
CA SER A 775 18.42 22.95 38.81
C SER A 775 17.24 22.76 37.84
N GLU A 776 16.97 21.52 37.43
CA GLU A 776 15.83 21.16 36.57
C GLU A 776 14.50 21.24 37.33
N PHE A 777 14.48 20.89 38.63
CA PHE A 777 13.32 21.08 39.50
C PHE A 777 12.93 22.56 39.60
N GLN A 778 13.88 23.47 39.82
CA GLN A 778 13.60 24.91 39.88
C GLN A 778 13.08 25.45 38.54
N LYS A 779 13.70 25.00 37.44
CA LYS A 779 13.20 25.28 36.09
C LYS A 779 11.75 24.82 35.94
N TRP A 780 11.44 23.59 36.35
CA TRP A 780 10.08 23.06 36.29
C TRP A 780 9.09 23.86 37.16
N LYS A 781 9.43 24.17 38.43
CA LYS A 781 8.56 24.97 39.32
C LYS A 781 8.27 26.34 38.74
N SER A 782 9.25 26.97 38.08
CA SER A 782 9.03 28.28 37.45
C SER A 782 8.07 28.25 36.26
N ARG A 783 7.75 27.08 35.69
CA ARG A 783 6.72 26.92 34.64
C ARG A 783 5.30 26.76 35.16
N ILE A 784 5.09 26.64 36.47
CA ILE A 784 3.73 26.61 37.03
C ILE A 784 3.18 28.05 37.10
N PRO A 785 2.02 28.37 36.48
CA PRO A 785 1.39 29.69 36.60
C PRO A 785 0.89 29.93 38.03
N TYR A 786 0.83 31.19 38.48
CA TYR A 786 0.17 31.51 39.74
C TYR A 786 -1.36 31.47 39.60
N PRO A 787 -2.13 31.29 40.70
CA PRO A 787 -3.55 30.91 40.62
C PRO A 787 -4.51 31.95 40.02
N TYR A 788 -4.02 33.15 39.69
CA TYR A 788 -4.72 34.22 38.94
C TYR A 788 -3.77 34.99 38.00
N GLU A 789 -2.59 34.44 37.71
CA GLU A 789 -1.61 35.09 36.83
C GLU A 789 -2.16 35.10 35.40
N GLY A 790 -2.21 36.28 34.76
CA GLY A 790 -2.57 36.38 33.36
C GLY A 790 -1.45 35.85 32.44
N TYR A 791 -1.83 35.38 31.24
CA TYR A 791 -0.89 34.81 30.26
C TYR A 791 0.33 35.71 29.97
N THR A 792 0.17 37.04 29.80
CA THR A 792 1.32 37.94 29.57
C THR A 792 2.30 37.95 30.74
N SER A 793 1.81 38.00 31.98
CA SER A 793 2.66 37.97 33.17
C SER A 793 3.41 36.64 33.27
N TYR A 794 2.71 35.53 32.98
CA TYR A 794 3.31 34.20 32.89
C TYR A 794 4.45 34.15 31.86
N VAL A 795 4.20 34.61 30.63
CA VAL A 795 5.19 34.63 29.54
C VAL A 795 6.44 35.41 29.95
N GLN A 796 6.27 36.62 30.50
CA GLN A 796 7.39 37.46 30.95
C GLN A 796 8.25 36.73 32.01
N ARG A 797 7.60 36.05 32.94
CA ARG A 797 8.26 35.29 34.01
C ARG A 797 8.99 34.05 33.47
N VAL A 798 8.34 33.26 32.63
CA VAL A 798 8.89 31.98 32.13
C VAL A 798 9.98 32.18 31.08
N GLN A 799 9.84 33.16 30.19
CA GLN A 799 10.85 33.45 29.16
C GLN A 799 12.21 33.84 29.77
N THR A 800 12.21 34.43 30.96
CA THR A 800 13.45 34.74 31.71
C THR A 800 14.26 33.48 32.01
N ASN A 801 13.62 32.33 32.18
CA ASN A 801 14.26 31.05 32.49
C ASN A 801 14.34 30.09 31.28
N PHE A 802 13.53 30.33 30.22
CA PHE A 802 13.39 29.45 29.05
C PHE A 802 13.36 30.25 27.74
N SER A 803 14.52 30.75 27.32
CA SER A 803 14.67 31.54 26.09
C SER A 803 14.33 30.79 24.78
N ASN A 804 14.24 29.46 24.84
CA ASN A 804 14.12 28.61 23.65
C ASN A 804 12.67 28.20 23.33
N LEU A 805 11.71 28.51 24.20
CA LEU A 805 10.29 28.20 23.97
C LEU A 805 9.67 29.25 23.06
N THR A 806 8.96 28.79 22.04
CA THR A 806 8.15 29.64 21.17
C THR A 806 6.92 30.17 21.91
N GLU A 807 6.32 31.27 21.43
CA GLU A 807 5.11 31.84 22.03
C GLU A 807 3.94 30.84 22.05
N ASP A 808 3.78 30.04 20.98
CA ASP A 808 2.76 28.99 20.92
C ASP A 808 3.01 27.89 21.95
N GLU A 809 4.27 27.49 22.17
CA GLU A 809 4.63 26.52 23.21
C GLU A 809 4.35 27.07 24.61
N LEU A 810 4.62 28.36 24.86
CA LEU A 810 4.33 29.01 26.14
C LEU A 810 2.83 29.13 26.39
N LYS A 811 2.03 29.44 25.37
CA LYS A 811 0.57 29.49 25.47
C LYS A 811 -0.02 28.13 25.82
N GLN A 812 0.39 27.09 25.09
CA GLN A 812 -0.04 25.74 25.37
C GLN A 812 0.35 25.30 26.79
N ASP A 813 1.57 25.63 27.22
CA ASP A 813 2.05 25.31 28.56
C ASP A 813 1.25 26.00 29.66
N TYR A 814 0.89 27.28 29.47
CA TYR A 814 0.03 28.03 30.39
C TYR A 814 -1.36 27.39 30.50
N ASP A 815 -2.04 27.19 29.36
CA ASP A 815 -3.40 26.64 29.29
C ASP A 815 -3.49 25.25 29.93
N ASP A 816 -2.41 24.47 29.82
CA ASP A 816 -2.34 23.13 30.38
C ASP A 816 -2.01 23.12 31.87
N MET A 817 -1.09 23.98 32.33
CA MET A 817 -0.70 24.04 33.73
C MET A 817 -1.76 24.71 34.61
N ILE A 818 -2.52 25.70 34.10
CA ILE A 818 -3.51 26.41 34.93
C ILE A 818 -4.66 25.50 35.39
N LYS A 819 -4.93 24.39 34.68
CA LYS A 819 -5.96 23.37 35.01
C LYS A 819 -5.79 22.71 36.38
N ILE A 820 -4.61 22.81 36.99
CA ILE A 820 -4.32 22.22 38.31
C ILE A 820 -5.00 22.99 39.46
N TYR A 821 -5.47 24.22 39.20
CA TYR A 821 -6.23 25.01 40.15
C TYR A 821 -7.74 24.74 40.03
N PRO A 822 -8.52 24.91 41.12
CA PRO A 822 -9.97 24.73 41.08
C PRO A 822 -10.66 25.67 40.10
N GLN A 823 -11.58 25.20 39.26
CA GLN A 823 -12.44 26.09 38.49
C GLN A 823 -13.54 26.67 39.40
N LEU A 824 -13.97 27.91 39.18
CA LEU A 824 -14.93 28.62 40.02
C LEU A 824 -16.31 27.97 40.03
N SER A 825 -16.69 27.30 38.94
CA SER A 825 -17.97 26.65 38.75
C SER A 825 -18.00 25.18 39.17
N ASP A 826 -16.86 24.55 39.44
CA ASP A 826 -16.78 23.15 39.86
C ASP A 826 -17.29 22.91 41.30
N THR A 827 -17.66 21.68 41.67
CA THR A 827 -17.75 21.29 43.09
C THR A 827 -16.39 20.83 43.62
N TYR A 828 -16.25 20.58 44.92
CA TYR A 828 -15.01 20.00 45.45
C TYR A 828 -14.79 18.59 44.91
N GLU A 829 -15.86 17.81 44.78
CA GLU A 829 -15.85 16.47 44.21
C GLU A 829 -15.40 16.47 42.75
N ASP A 830 -15.87 17.42 41.94
CA ASP A 830 -15.45 17.57 40.54
C ASP A 830 -13.96 17.88 40.44
N TYR A 831 -13.46 18.79 41.27
CA TYR A 831 -12.04 19.13 41.34
C TYR A 831 -11.18 17.93 41.76
N VAL A 832 -11.58 17.22 42.82
CA VAL A 832 -10.88 16.00 43.29
C VAL A 832 -10.85 14.93 42.19
N LYS A 833 -11.96 14.75 41.47
CA LYS A 833 -12.03 13.82 40.35
C LYS A 833 -11.03 14.21 39.25
N LEU A 834 -11.00 15.48 38.84
CA LEU A 834 -10.06 15.98 37.83
C LEU A 834 -8.59 15.77 38.26
N MET A 835 -8.26 16.09 39.51
CA MET A 835 -6.90 15.89 40.04
C MET A 835 -6.51 14.41 40.06
N ASN A 836 -7.43 13.53 40.49
CA ASN A 836 -7.23 12.09 40.45
C ASN A 836 -7.08 11.56 39.02
N ASP A 837 -7.81 12.10 38.05
CA ASP A 837 -7.68 11.73 36.63
C ASP A 837 -6.34 12.17 36.03
N MET A 838 -5.78 13.30 36.50
CA MET A 838 -4.42 13.76 36.19
C MET A 838 -3.31 13.07 37.00
N LEU A 839 -3.71 12.34 38.05
CA LEU A 839 -2.85 11.71 39.05
C LEU A 839 -2.02 12.71 39.86
N ILE A 840 -2.63 13.85 40.16
CA ILE A 840 -2.10 14.92 40.99
C ILE A 840 -2.84 14.87 42.33
N GLN A 841 -2.13 15.18 43.43
CA GLN A 841 -2.78 15.28 44.74
C GLN A 841 -3.65 16.55 44.79
N PRO A 842 -4.97 16.42 45.07
CA PRO A 842 -5.85 17.59 45.18
C PRO A 842 -5.55 18.43 46.42
N LEU A 843 -5.91 19.71 46.35
CA LEU A 843 -6.00 20.58 47.53
C LEU A 843 -6.97 20.01 48.58
N GLU A 844 -6.68 20.29 49.85
CA GLU A 844 -7.62 20.02 50.94
C GLU A 844 -8.88 20.89 50.80
N GLU A 845 -10.03 20.38 51.25
CA GLU A 845 -11.33 21.03 51.08
C GLU A 845 -11.36 22.48 51.60
N ASN A 846 -10.69 22.75 52.72
CA ASN A 846 -10.58 24.11 53.25
C ASN A 846 -9.75 25.04 52.35
N ASP A 847 -8.62 24.55 51.81
CA ASP A 847 -7.78 25.31 50.89
C ASP A 847 -8.54 25.62 49.59
N TYR A 848 -9.33 24.66 49.09
CA TYR A 848 -10.23 24.83 47.94
C TYR A 848 -11.29 25.91 48.20
N LYS A 849 -11.97 25.87 49.35
CA LYS A 849 -13.01 26.86 49.71
C LYS A 849 -12.43 28.26 49.83
N HIS A 850 -11.26 28.39 50.47
CA HIS A 850 -10.56 29.67 50.55
C HIS A 850 -10.20 30.19 49.16
N TYR A 851 -9.62 29.35 48.30
CA TYR A 851 -9.30 29.70 46.91
C TYR A 851 -10.52 30.27 46.16
N LYS A 852 -11.68 29.59 46.26
CA LYS A 852 -12.91 30.07 45.60
C LYS A 852 -13.45 31.37 46.16
N PHE A 853 -13.35 31.56 47.46
CA PHE A 853 -13.83 32.77 48.12
C PHE A 853 -12.94 33.99 47.79
N TYR A 854 -11.65 33.78 47.54
CA TYR A 854 -10.72 34.85 47.14
C TYR A 854 -10.99 35.41 45.76
N CYS A 855 -11.54 34.61 44.83
CA CYS A 855 -11.86 35.12 43.51
C CYS A 855 -13.02 36.15 43.59
N PRO A 856 -12.90 37.36 42.99
CA PRO A 856 -13.97 38.34 42.97
C PRO A 856 -15.34 37.77 42.60
N ASN A 857 -16.38 38.18 43.32
CA ASN A 857 -17.76 37.83 42.98
C ASN A 857 -18.23 38.59 41.74
N ILE A 858 -19.08 37.97 40.93
CA ILE A 858 -19.68 38.63 39.77
C ILE A 858 -20.51 39.83 40.24
N GLY A 859 -20.21 41.01 39.68
CA GLY A 859 -20.87 42.26 40.02
C GLY A 859 -20.43 42.88 41.36
N ALA A 860 -19.36 42.37 41.98
CA ALA A 860 -18.73 43.04 43.13
C ALA A 860 -17.94 44.27 42.68
N ASP A 861 -17.91 45.29 43.53
CA ASP A 861 -16.92 46.37 43.43
C ASP A 861 -15.67 46.04 44.26
N TYR A 862 -14.62 46.86 44.11
CA TYR A 862 -13.34 46.63 44.76
C TYR A 862 -13.44 46.65 46.29
N ASN A 863 -14.29 47.52 46.86
CA ASN A 863 -14.48 47.60 48.31
C ASN A 863 -15.15 46.33 48.85
N ASN A 864 -16.17 45.82 48.16
CA ASN A 864 -16.80 44.55 48.51
C ASN A 864 -15.81 43.38 48.43
N TYR A 865 -14.91 43.36 47.44
CA TYR A 865 -13.85 42.37 47.34
C TYR A 865 -12.85 42.48 48.51
N LEU A 866 -12.41 43.68 48.85
CA LEU A 866 -11.47 43.92 49.94
C LEU A 866 -12.09 43.61 51.31
N ASP A 867 -13.36 43.95 51.51
CA ASP A 867 -14.09 43.61 52.73
C ASP A 867 -14.24 42.09 52.87
N ASN A 868 -14.55 41.37 51.79
CA ASN A 868 -14.56 39.91 51.80
C ASN A 868 -13.17 39.34 52.15
N TYR A 869 -12.10 39.90 51.59
CA TYR A 869 -10.72 39.54 51.92
C TYR A 869 -10.42 39.74 53.41
N ASN A 870 -10.74 40.91 53.96
CA ASN A 870 -10.43 41.27 55.35
C ASN A 870 -11.26 40.48 56.37
N ASN A 871 -12.45 40.02 56.00
CA ASN A 871 -13.35 39.26 56.87
C ASN A 871 -12.99 37.75 56.96
N LEU A 872 -12.00 37.29 56.19
CA LEU A 872 -11.49 35.92 56.26
C LEU A 872 -10.62 35.72 57.52
N LYS A 873 -10.90 34.65 58.28
CA LYS A 873 -10.35 34.39 59.63
C LYS A 873 -8.80 34.30 59.70
N PRO A 874 -8.19 34.57 60.87
CA PRO A 874 -6.75 34.31 61.11
C PRO A 874 -6.43 32.82 60.94
N GLY A 875 -5.55 32.50 59.98
CA GLY A 875 -5.17 31.14 59.57
C GLY A 875 -5.05 30.99 58.05
N ILE A 876 -5.68 31.89 57.28
CA ILE A 876 -5.72 31.80 55.82
C ILE A 876 -4.44 32.34 55.16
N ASP A 877 -3.68 33.19 55.87
CA ASP A 877 -2.34 33.63 55.44
C ASP A 877 -1.39 32.46 55.13
N GLU A 878 -1.55 31.32 55.82
CA GLU A 878 -0.72 30.14 55.60
C GLU A 878 -1.11 29.40 54.32
N THR A 879 -2.41 29.27 54.03
CA THR A 879 -2.93 28.76 52.75
C THR A 879 -2.53 29.69 51.59
N LEU A 880 -2.67 31.01 51.75
CA LEU A 880 -2.29 31.99 50.73
C LEU A 880 -0.79 31.92 50.42
N LYS A 881 0.06 31.80 51.44
CA LYS A 881 1.50 31.57 51.25
C LYS A 881 1.80 30.23 50.59
N LYS A 882 1.08 29.16 50.96
CA LYS A 882 1.23 27.83 50.36
C LYS A 882 0.86 27.82 48.87
N LEU A 883 -0.15 28.59 48.47
CA LEU A 883 -0.61 28.71 47.08
C LEU A 883 0.05 29.87 46.31
N ASN A 884 0.87 30.68 46.98
CA ASN A 884 1.49 31.90 46.44
C ASN A 884 0.47 32.89 45.84
N ILE A 885 -0.64 33.15 46.55
CA ILE A 885 -1.70 34.08 46.15
C ILE A 885 -1.46 35.46 46.79
N SER A 886 -1.42 36.51 45.97
CA SER A 886 -1.36 37.92 46.41
C SER A 886 -2.69 38.64 46.24
N ILE A 887 -2.96 39.64 47.09
CA ILE A 887 -4.14 40.52 46.97
C ILE A 887 -4.05 41.33 45.67
N MET A 888 -5.10 41.30 44.84
CA MET A 888 -5.21 42.20 43.69
C MET A 888 -5.28 43.66 44.12
N THR A 889 -4.52 44.52 43.45
CA THR A 889 -4.67 45.97 43.48
C THR A 889 -6.00 46.40 42.83
N GLU A 890 -6.43 47.65 43.03
CA GLU A 890 -7.67 48.18 42.43
C GLU A 890 -7.63 48.15 40.89
N ASP A 891 -6.47 48.43 40.30
CA ASP A 891 -6.25 48.35 38.85
C ASP A 891 -6.30 46.90 38.35
N GLU A 892 -5.65 45.97 39.05
CA GLU A 892 -5.72 44.52 38.73
C GLU A 892 -7.15 44.00 38.86
N PHE A 893 -7.87 44.42 39.89
CA PHE A 893 -9.28 44.07 40.10
C PHE A 893 -10.16 44.62 38.97
N SER A 894 -10.01 45.90 38.60
CA SER A 894 -10.78 46.51 37.52
C SER A 894 -10.48 45.85 36.17
N THR A 895 -9.21 45.52 35.93
CA THR A 895 -8.74 44.75 34.78
C THR A 895 -9.34 43.33 34.78
N PHE A 896 -9.42 42.68 35.93
CA PHE A 896 -10.02 41.36 36.08
C PHE A 896 -11.53 41.40 35.85
N ILE A 897 -12.27 42.31 36.48
CA ILE A 897 -13.72 42.45 36.33
C ILE A 897 -14.11 42.79 34.89
N SER A 898 -13.35 43.64 34.20
CA SER A 898 -13.62 43.96 32.78
C SER A 898 -13.42 42.77 31.84
N ARG A 899 -12.63 41.76 32.24
CA ARG A 899 -12.47 40.48 31.52
C ARG A 899 -13.59 39.49 31.81
N ILE A 900 -14.46 39.69 32.80
CA ILE A 900 -15.57 38.77 33.05
C ILE A 900 -16.59 38.87 31.89
N PRO A 901 -17.05 37.74 31.34
CA PRO A 901 -18.05 37.74 30.28
C PRO A 901 -19.40 38.26 30.79
N SER A 902 -20.18 38.87 29.92
CA SER A 902 -21.56 39.24 30.27
C SER A 902 -22.47 37.99 30.25
N PRO A 903 -23.60 37.98 30.98
CA PRO A 903 -24.42 36.76 31.13
C PRO A 903 -25.04 36.17 29.85
N TYR A 904 -25.06 36.94 28.75
CA TYR A 904 -25.65 36.58 27.44
C TYR A 904 -24.66 36.70 26.30
N GLU A 905 -23.40 36.85 26.66
CA GLU A 905 -22.33 36.96 25.70
C GLU A 905 -21.92 35.55 25.29
N ARG A 906 -21.67 35.33 24.01
CA ARG A 906 -21.03 34.12 23.50
C ARG A 906 -19.54 34.39 23.41
N TYR A 907 -18.78 33.30 23.52
CA TYR A 907 -17.32 33.39 23.56
C TYR A 907 -16.71 34.21 22.41
N LEU A 908 -17.23 34.12 21.19
CA LEU A 908 -16.69 34.85 20.06
C LEU A 908 -16.81 36.38 20.23
N ASN A 909 -17.97 36.88 20.66
CA ASN A 909 -18.14 38.32 20.83
C ASN A 909 -17.49 38.81 22.11
N TYR A 910 -17.49 37.99 23.16
CA TYR A 910 -16.62 38.21 24.32
C TYR A 910 -15.17 38.40 23.90
N HIS A 911 -14.63 37.48 23.11
CA HIS A 911 -13.25 37.54 22.65
C HIS A 911 -12.98 38.81 21.85
N ASN A 912 -13.89 39.19 20.94
CA ASN A 912 -13.79 40.43 20.17
C ASN A 912 -13.88 41.68 21.05
N ARG A 913 -14.81 41.70 22.02
CA ARG A 913 -14.97 42.80 22.98
C ARG A 913 -13.69 42.97 23.80
N ILE A 914 -13.14 41.90 24.35
CA ILE A 914 -11.91 41.98 25.16
C ILE A 914 -10.71 42.39 24.31
N ILE A 915 -10.56 41.88 23.08
CA ILE A 915 -9.49 42.31 22.17
C ILE A 915 -9.61 43.80 21.82
N SER A 916 -10.83 44.32 21.69
CA SER A 916 -11.04 45.75 21.42
C SER A 916 -10.50 46.65 22.54
N TYR A 917 -10.44 46.13 23.78
CA TYR A 917 -9.68 46.74 24.86
C TYR A 917 -8.21 46.35 24.72
N SER A 918 -7.42 47.16 24.00
CA SER A 918 -6.02 46.91 23.58
C SER A 918 -4.99 46.45 24.64
N LYS A 919 -5.38 46.33 25.91
CA LYS A 919 -4.55 45.87 27.04
C LYS A 919 -5.02 44.59 27.70
N LEU A 920 -6.17 44.03 27.30
CA LEU A 920 -6.76 42.87 27.95
C LEU A 920 -6.60 41.62 27.08
N ILE A 921 -6.29 40.50 27.74
CA ILE A 921 -6.26 39.19 27.11
C ILE A 921 -7.60 38.50 27.42
N PRO A 922 -8.36 38.06 26.41
CA PRO A 922 -9.58 37.29 26.66
C PRO A 922 -9.26 36.01 27.43
N PHE A 923 -10.16 35.61 28.32
CA PHE A 923 -10.16 34.27 28.88
C PHE A 923 -10.15 33.22 27.77
N VAL A 924 -9.53 32.07 28.02
CA VAL A 924 -9.72 30.92 27.13
C VAL A 924 -11.14 30.37 27.29
N LYS A 925 -11.63 29.60 26.31
CA LYS A 925 -13.03 29.15 26.29
C LYS A 925 -13.47 28.46 27.58
N ASN A 926 -12.63 27.61 28.17
CA ASN A 926 -12.97 26.92 29.42
C ASN A 926 -13.12 27.89 30.60
N GLU A 927 -12.21 28.86 30.74
CA GLU A 927 -12.33 29.92 31.74
C GLU A 927 -13.58 30.77 31.51
N PHE A 928 -13.88 31.12 30.26
CA PHE A 928 -15.11 31.83 29.89
C PHE A 928 -16.36 31.03 30.31
N ASP A 929 -16.42 29.74 29.99
CA ASP A 929 -17.54 28.85 30.33
C ASP A 929 -17.70 28.72 31.84
N ASP A 930 -16.58 28.71 32.58
CA ASP A 930 -16.53 28.70 34.04
C ASP A 930 -17.25 29.92 34.64
N TYR A 931 -16.99 31.12 34.11
CA TYR A 931 -17.74 32.32 34.51
C TYR A 931 -19.18 32.32 33.99
N GLU A 932 -19.43 31.88 32.75
CA GLU A 932 -20.77 31.84 32.18
C GLU A 932 -21.72 30.98 33.05
N ASN A 933 -21.19 29.87 33.56
CA ASN A 933 -21.88 28.94 34.45
C ASN A 933 -22.28 29.55 35.81
N LEU A 934 -21.77 30.72 36.18
CA LEU A 934 -22.16 31.44 37.40
C LEU A 934 -23.39 32.35 37.20
N TYR A 935 -23.79 32.58 35.95
CA TYR A 935 -24.99 33.36 35.61
C TYR A 935 -26.27 32.52 35.65
N THR A 936 -27.42 33.18 35.48
CA THR A 936 -28.76 32.58 35.57
C THR A 936 -29.09 31.77 34.32
N LEU A 937 -29.84 30.67 34.45
CA LEU A 937 -30.33 29.88 33.30
C LEU A 937 -31.76 30.29 32.87
N PRO A 938 -32.16 30.08 31.60
CA PRO A 938 -33.55 30.22 31.18
C PRO A 938 -34.50 29.41 32.07
N TYR A 939 -35.65 29.98 32.41
CA TYR A 939 -36.63 29.38 33.33
C TYR A 939 -36.12 28.93 34.73
N GLU A 940 -34.92 29.32 35.16
CA GLU A 940 -34.44 29.17 36.54
C GLU A 940 -35.12 30.19 37.48
N THR A 941 -35.52 29.76 38.67
CA THR A 941 -36.02 30.60 39.76
C THR A 941 -34.86 31.13 40.62
N TYR A 942 -35.07 32.22 41.37
CA TYR A 942 -34.02 32.76 42.23
C TYR A 942 -33.55 31.77 43.31
N LEU A 943 -34.46 30.94 43.82
CA LEU A 943 -34.12 29.91 44.81
C LEU A 943 -33.25 28.80 44.21
N GLU A 944 -33.59 28.32 43.02
CA GLU A 944 -32.77 27.35 42.27
C GLU A 944 -31.36 27.92 42.01
N TYR A 945 -31.30 29.17 41.52
CA TYR A 945 -30.03 29.88 41.28
C TYR A 945 -29.16 29.99 42.54
N ASN A 946 -29.74 30.41 43.65
CA ASN A 946 -29.02 30.56 44.91
C ASN A 946 -28.52 29.22 45.46
N ASN A 947 -29.34 28.17 45.38
CA ASN A 947 -28.93 26.83 45.81
C ASN A 947 -27.78 26.31 44.95
N ARG A 948 -27.83 26.52 43.63
CA ARG A 948 -26.78 26.10 42.71
C ARG A 948 -25.44 26.76 43.00
N LEU A 949 -25.41 28.08 43.22
CA LEU A 949 -24.17 28.79 43.54
C LEU A 949 -23.62 28.41 44.91
N LYS A 950 -24.49 28.15 45.89
CA LYS A 950 -24.08 27.66 47.20
C LYS A 950 -23.39 26.28 47.12
N CYS A 951 -23.85 25.40 46.24
CA CYS A 951 -23.25 24.07 46.04
C CYS A 951 -21.81 24.10 45.48
N ILE A 952 -21.39 25.22 44.88
CA ILE A 952 -20.05 25.41 44.32
C ILE A 952 -19.23 26.43 45.12
N ASP A 953 -19.63 26.68 46.38
CA ASP A 953 -19.03 27.63 47.32
C ASP A 953 -18.95 29.08 46.80
N ARG A 954 -20.00 29.53 46.08
CA ARG A 954 -20.14 30.90 45.55
C ARG A 954 -21.38 31.62 46.06
N ILE A 955 -21.32 32.95 46.09
CA ILE A 955 -22.41 33.82 46.55
C ILE A 955 -23.27 34.24 45.36
N ALA A 956 -24.60 34.11 45.49
CA ALA A 956 -25.54 34.53 44.46
C ALA A 956 -25.66 36.05 44.35
N VAL A 957 -25.85 36.55 43.12
CA VAL A 957 -26.13 37.98 42.92
C VAL A 957 -27.46 38.37 43.59
N PRO A 958 -27.63 39.64 43.99
CA PRO A 958 -28.89 40.12 44.55
C PRO A 958 -30.09 39.93 43.59
N LEU A 959 -31.30 39.76 44.15
CA LEU A 959 -32.53 39.48 43.40
C LEU A 959 -32.83 40.45 42.25
N HIS A 960 -32.46 41.74 42.38
CA HIS A 960 -32.68 42.72 41.31
C HIS A 960 -31.77 42.44 40.10
N LYS A 961 -30.47 42.19 40.31
CA LYS A 961 -29.54 41.77 39.25
C LYS A 961 -29.95 40.45 38.61
N PHE A 962 -30.47 39.52 39.41
CA PHE A 962 -31.06 38.29 38.88
C PHE A 962 -32.21 38.59 37.90
N LYS A 963 -33.09 39.55 38.20
CA LYS A 963 -34.19 39.92 37.28
C LYS A 963 -33.67 40.59 36.01
N ASP A 964 -32.68 41.47 36.12
CA ASP A 964 -32.03 42.11 34.97
C ASP A 964 -31.44 41.05 34.04
N HIS A 965 -30.74 40.08 34.63
CA HIS A 965 -30.25 38.90 33.94
C HIS A 965 -31.41 38.17 33.21
N LYS A 966 -32.45 37.75 33.92
CA LYS A 966 -33.58 37.02 33.31
C LYS A 966 -34.26 37.76 32.16
N ALA A 967 -34.30 39.09 32.18
CA ALA A 967 -34.93 39.90 31.15
C ALA A 967 -34.23 39.84 29.78
N CYS A 968 -32.94 39.52 29.74
CA CYS A 968 -32.18 39.38 28.51
C CYS A 968 -32.26 37.98 27.88
N GLN A 969 -32.92 37.02 28.53
CA GLN A 969 -33.10 35.66 28.04
C GLN A 969 -34.34 35.54 27.16
N VAL A 970 -34.17 34.93 25.99
CA VAL A 970 -35.27 34.61 25.08
C VAL A 970 -36.15 33.51 25.68
N LEU A 971 -37.46 33.68 25.65
CA LEU A 971 -38.45 32.71 26.17
C LEU A 971 -39.02 31.83 25.05
N LEU A 972 -39.51 30.65 25.39
CA LEU A 972 -40.07 29.70 24.42
C LEU A 972 -41.36 30.26 23.78
N GLY A 973 -41.40 30.29 22.44
CA GLY A 973 -42.52 30.84 21.66
C GLY A 973 -42.52 32.37 21.49
N GLU A 974 -41.58 33.06 22.12
CA GLU A 974 -41.42 34.51 22.03
C GLU A 974 -41.04 34.94 20.61
N SER A 975 -41.58 36.07 20.15
CA SER A 975 -41.14 36.70 18.90
C SER A 975 -39.99 37.69 19.16
N TYR A 976 -39.21 38.04 18.12
CA TYR A 976 -38.10 38.98 18.29
C TYR A 976 -38.58 40.35 18.81
N THR A 977 -39.74 40.82 18.35
CA THR A 977 -40.35 42.08 18.81
C THR A 977 -40.78 42.01 20.27
N GLU A 978 -41.38 40.89 20.70
CA GLU A 978 -41.73 40.67 22.11
C GLU A 978 -40.48 40.72 23.00
N HIS A 979 -39.39 40.11 22.56
CA HIS A 979 -38.11 40.09 23.28
C HIS A 979 -37.46 41.47 23.39
N LEU A 980 -37.46 42.27 22.31
CA LEU A 980 -36.94 43.64 22.36
C LEU A 980 -37.73 44.51 23.35
N ASN A 981 -39.07 44.44 23.31
CA ASN A 981 -39.93 45.19 24.23
C ASN A 981 -39.67 44.79 25.70
N LYS A 982 -39.36 43.51 25.93
CA LYS A 982 -38.97 43.01 27.25
C LYS A 982 -37.64 43.62 27.71
N ILE A 983 -36.60 43.65 26.87
CA ILE A 983 -35.31 44.28 27.22
C ILE A 983 -35.48 45.78 27.51
N GLU A 984 -36.23 46.49 26.66
CA GLU A 984 -36.47 47.94 26.81
C GLU A 984 -36.99 48.30 28.20
N LYS A 985 -37.97 47.52 28.65
CA LYS A 985 -38.64 47.70 29.94
C LYS A 985 -37.69 47.58 31.14
N PHE A 986 -36.65 46.75 31.05
CA PHE A 986 -35.72 46.50 32.15
C PHE A 986 -34.51 47.45 32.14
N TYR A 987 -33.98 47.78 30.96
CA TYR A 987 -32.76 48.59 30.84
C TYR A 987 -33.03 50.09 30.66
N SER A 988 -34.29 50.52 30.65
CA SER A 988 -34.69 51.92 30.43
C SER A 988 -34.06 52.54 29.18
N ILE A 989 -33.88 51.70 28.15
CA ILE A 989 -33.29 52.10 26.88
C ILE A 989 -34.37 52.84 26.10
N ASN A 990 -34.12 54.08 25.66
CA ASN A 990 -35.05 54.79 24.78
C ASN A 990 -34.88 54.25 23.36
N LEU A 991 -35.59 53.17 23.03
CA LEU A 991 -35.36 52.41 21.80
C LEU A 991 -35.83 53.13 20.52
N ASN A 992 -36.49 54.29 20.62
CA ASN A 992 -36.92 55.07 19.46
C ASN A 992 -35.77 55.51 18.50
N GLU A 993 -34.50 55.33 18.89
CA GLU A 993 -33.31 55.44 18.03
C GLU A 993 -32.92 54.07 17.41
N HIS A 994 -33.89 53.38 16.79
CA HIS A 994 -33.71 52.05 16.18
C HIS A 994 -32.92 52.07 14.86
N ASP A 995 -31.65 52.49 14.90
CA ASP A 995 -30.72 52.11 13.83
C ASP A 995 -29.94 50.84 14.23
N GLU A 996 -29.50 50.10 13.22
CA GLU A 996 -28.73 48.87 13.40
C GLU A 996 -27.42 49.13 14.18
N HIS A 997 -26.89 50.36 14.14
CA HIS A 997 -25.72 50.79 14.88
C HIS A 997 -25.94 50.92 16.39
N PHE A 998 -27.14 51.27 16.84
CA PHE A 998 -27.50 51.28 18.26
C PHE A 998 -27.42 49.88 18.85
N ASN A 999 -28.04 48.90 18.20
CA ASN A 999 -28.02 47.51 18.63
C ASN A 999 -26.58 46.97 18.66
N VAL A 1000 -25.77 47.26 17.63
CA VAL A 1000 -24.35 46.85 17.58
C VAL A 1000 -23.57 47.43 18.77
N ARG A 1001 -23.68 48.73 19.05
CA ARG A 1001 -22.98 49.34 20.19
C ARG A 1001 -23.40 48.75 21.53
N TRP A 1002 -24.68 48.45 21.71
CA TRP A 1002 -25.16 47.85 22.95
C TRP A 1002 -24.73 46.39 23.12
N MET A 1003 -24.67 45.64 22.02
CA MET A 1003 -24.06 44.31 22.02
C MET A 1003 -22.58 44.39 22.38
N GLU A 1004 -21.83 45.34 21.81
CA GLU A 1004 -20.39 45.52 22.07
C GLU A 1004 -20.09 46.01 23.50
N ILE A 1005 -20.90 46.91 24.04
CA ILE A 1005 -20.64 47.52 25.36
C ILE A 1005 -21.16 46.64 26.50
N ASN A 1006 -22.37 46.06 26.37
CA ASN A 1006 -23.05 45.37 27.46
C ASN A 1006 -23.16 43.85 27.25
N GLY A 1007 -22.67 43.32 26.12
CA GLY A 1007 -22.72 41.87 25.83
C GLY A 1007 -24.13 41.31 25.66
N ILE A 1008 -25.15 42.14 25.38
CA ILE A 1008 -26.55 41.70 25.22
C ILE A 1008 -26.79 41.27 23.77
N GLU A 1009 -26.24 40.13 23.40
CA GLU A 1009 -26.24 39.68 22.00
C GLU A 1009 -27.61 39.37 21.41
N THR A 1010 -28.61 39.09 22.25
CA THR A 1010 -29.98 38.78 21.84
C THR A 1010 -30.68 39.98 21.18
N LEU A 1011 -30.07 41.17 21.23
CA LEU A 1011 -30.47 42.32 20.41
C LEU A 1011 -30.23 42.09 18.91
N GLY A 1012 -29.35 41.17 18.52
CA GLY A 1012 -29.19 40.75 17.12
C GLY A 1012 -30.22 39.69 16.73
N LYS A 1013 -30.93 39.87 15.60
CA LYS A 1013 -31.96 38.93 15.11
C LYS A 1013 -31.44 37.49 14.94
N THR A 1014 -30.25 37.33 14.36
CA THR A 1014 -29.62 36.01 14.20
C THR A 1014 -29.41 35.32 15.54
N ASN A 1015 -28.89 36.06 16.52
CA ASN A 1015 -28.59 35.54 17.86
C ASN A 1015 -29.89 35.19 18.58
N PHE A 1016 -30.91 36.04 18.49
CA PHE A 1016 -32.24 35.75 18.99
C PHE A 1016 -32.78 34.41 18.46
N VAL A 1017 -32.69 34.17 17.15
CA VAL A 1017 -33.11 32.89 16.55
C VAL A 1017 -32.29 31.73 17.14
N GLU A 1018 -30.98 31.86 17.26
CA GLU A 1018 -30.15 30.80 17.85
C GLU A 1018 -30.50 30.52 19.32
N HIS A 1019 -30.88 31.55 20.08
CA HIS A 1019 -31.43 31.44 21.43
C HIS A 1019 -32.87 30.91 21.46
N MET A 1020 -33.64 30.97 20.37
CA MET A 1020 -34.91 30.26 20.26
C MET A 1020 -34.70 28.77 20.00
N LEU A 1021 -33.68 28.44 19.21
CA LEU A 1021 -33.36 27.07 18.81
C LEU A 1021 -32.72 26.22 19.91
N ILE A 1022 -32.43 26.77 21.10
CA ILE A 1022 -32.01 25.98 22.28
C ILE A 1022 -33.13 25.21 22.94
N TYR A 1023 -34.39 25.56 22.73
CA TYR A 1023 -35.44 24.83 23.42
C TYR A 1023 -35.67 23.47 22.75
N PRO A 1024 -35.71 22.36 23.51
CA PRO A 1024 -35.99 21.05 22.93
C PRO A 1024 -37.38 21.04 22.33
N SER A 1025 -37.52 20.31 21.23
CA SER A 1025 -38.85 19.93 20.75
C SER A 1025 -39.36 18.76 21.58
N TYR A 1026 -40.68 18.65 21.76
CA TYR A 1026 -41.29 17.50 22.45
C TYR A 1026 -40.96 16.15 21.79
N TYR A 1027 -40.62 16.19 20.49
CA TYR A 1027 -40.29 15.00 19.70
C TYR A 1027 -38.81 14.66 19.72
N GLU A 1028 -37.94 15.55 20.20
CA GLU A 1028 -36.51 15.37 20.12
C GLU A 1028 -36.01 14.60 21.34
N SER A 1029 -35.14 13.60 21.18
CA SER A 1029 -34.51 12.95 22.35
C SER A 1029 -33.46 13.86 23.01
N TYR A 1030 -33.10 13.55 24.26
CA TYR A 1030 -32.03 14.28 24.95
C TYR A 1030 -30.71 14.28 24.17
N GLU A 1031 -30.35 13.15 23.54
CA GLU A 1031 -29.14 12.98 22.74
C GLU A 1031 -29.16 13.89 21.51
N MET A 1032 -30.32 14.07 20.87
CA MET A 1032 -30.46 14.96 19.72
C MET A 1032 -30.40 16.43 20.14
N PHE A 1033 -31.10 16.77 21.22
CA PHE A 1033 -31.05 18.10 21.80
C PHE A 1033 -29.62 18.51 22.15
N THR A 1034 -28.87 17.61 22.80
CA THR A 1034 -27.47 17.86 23.14
C THR A 1034 -26.59 17.93 21.91
N PHE A 1035 -26.79 17.07 20.91
CA PHE A 1035 -26.07 17.11 19.63
C PHE A 1035 -26.24 18.45 18.91
N ARG A 1036 -27.48 18.94 18.79
CA ARG A 1036 -27.81 20.23 18.15
C ARG A 1036 -27.12 21.41 18.83
N ASN A 1037 -27.02 21.37 20.15
CA ASN A 1037 -26.60 22.53 20.95
C ASN A 1037 -25.16 22.45 21.49
N LYS A 1038 -24.46 21.32 21.30
CA LYS A 1038 -23.12 21.01 21.85
C LYS A 1038 -22.07 22.10 21.66
N TYR A 1039 -22.14 22.84 20.56
CA TYR A 1039 -21.13 23.84 20.18
C TYR A 1039 -21.57 25.29 20.39
N LYS A 1040 -22.82 25.52 20.77
CA LYS A 1040 -23.40 26.87 20.85
C LYS A 1040 -23.65 27.32 22.28
N TRP A 1041 -23.81 26.38 23.22
CA TRP A 1041 -24.28 26.66 24.57
C TRP A 1041 -23.47 25.95 25.64
N PRO A 1042 -23.42 26.49 26.87
CA PRO A 1042 -22.77 25.83 28.00
C PRO A 1042 -23.35 24.45 28.27
N ALA A 1043 -22.50 23.52 28.72
CA ALA A 1043 -22.89 22.16 29.06
C ALA A 1043 -24.06 22.07 30.06
N ARG A 1044 -24.31 23.10 30.87
CA ARG A 1044 -25.40 23.13 31.86
C ARG A 1044 -26.78 23.31 31.24
N VAL A 1045 -26.91 24.15 30.19
CA VAL A 1045 -28.13 24.24 29.37
C VAL A 1045 -28.39 22.91 28.67
N LEU A 1046 -27.33 22.11 28.49
CA LEU A 1046 -27.39 20.78 27.89
C LEU A 1046 -27.63 19.65 28.90
N SER A 1047 -27.98 19.94 30.17
CA SER A 1047 -28.24 18.88 31.17
C SER A 1047 -29.59 18.18 30.93
N ASN A 1048 -29.67 16.88 31.25
CA ASN A 1048 -30.92 16.11 31.10
C ASN A 1048 -32.05 16.71 31.95
N ASP A 1049 -31.73 17.18 33.16
CA ASP A 1049 -32.72 17.83 34.04
C ASP A 1049 -33.30 19.10 33.40
N TRP A 1050 -32.45 19.92 32.78
CA TRP A 1050 -32.92 21.11 32.07
C TRP A 1050 -33.73 20.72 30.82
N TYR A 1051 -33.26 19.75 30.04
CA TYR A 1051 -33.98 19.22 28.88
C TYR A 1051 -35.37 18.70 29.25
N GLN A 1052 -35.50 17.87 30.30
CA GLN A 1052 -36.79 17.35 30.77
C GLN A 1052 -37.70 18.49 31.21
N LYS A 1053 -37.17 19.43 32.01
CA LYS A 1053 -37.93 20.62 32.45
C LYS A 1053 -38.42 21.46 31.26
N MET A 1054 -37.61 21.61 30.22
CA MET A 1054 -38.00 22.38 29.02
C MET A 1054 -38.97 21.62 28.12
N SER A 1055 -38.78 20.31 27.95
CA SER A 1055 -39.70 19.43 27.22
C SER A 1055 -41.07 19.38 27.91
N ASP A 1056 -41.09 19.37 29.24
CA ASP A 1056 -42.30 19.42 30.06
C ASP A 1056 -43.06 20.74 29.98
N ILE A 1057 -42.44 21.84 29.51
CA ILE A 1057 -43.14 23.10 29.26
C ILE A 1057 -43.38 23.38 27.78
N ALA A 1058 -42.86 22.53 26.88
CA ALA A 1058 -43.12 22.62 25.46
C ALA A 1058 -44.57 22.19 25.16
N PRO A 1059 -45.28 22.88 24.25
CA PRO A 1059 -46.55 22.42 23.70
C PRO A 1059 -46.42 21.05 23.03
N ARG A 1060 -47.46 20.22 23.15
CA ARG A 1060 -47.49 18.87 22.58
C ARG A 1060 -48.43 18.79 21.37
N MET A 1061 -48.23 17.83 20.45
CA MET A 1061 -49.18 17.59 19.34
C MET A 1061 -50.57 17.30 19.89
N CYS A 1062 -51.61 17.82 19.22
CA CYS A 1062 -53.01 17.67 19.62
C CYS A 1062 -53.38 18.32 20.96
N GLU A 1063 -52.44 18.96 21.65
CA GLU A 1063 -52.76 19.73 22.84
C GLU A 1063 -53.42 21.03 22.38
N ASN A 1064 -54.52 21.42 23.03
CA ASN A 1064 -55.06 22.76 22.87
C ASN A 1064 -54.51 23.68 23.96
N TYR A 1065 -54.60 25.00 23.75
CA TYR A 1065 -54.06 25.98 24.68
C TYR A 1065 -54.54 25.81 26.14
N ALA A 1066 -55.81 25.41 26.34
CA ALA A 1066 -56.36 25.23 27.69
C ALA A 1066 -55.76 24.01 28.41
N ALA A 1067 -55.51 22.92 27.70
CA ALA A 1067 -54.82 21.74 28.22
C ALA A 1067 -53.35 22.07 28.56
N TYR A 1068 -52.67 22.77 27.65
CA TYR A 1068 -51.31 23.27 27.84
C TYR A 1068 -51.19 24.16 29.09
N ALA A 1069 -52.01 25.20 29.18
CA ALA A 1069 -51.97 26.16 30.29
C ALA A 1069 -52.23 25.46 31.65
N ARG A 1070 -53.12 24.47 31.67
CA ARG A 1070 -53.38 23.66 32.87
C ARG A 1070 -52.15 22.83 33.25
N ARG A 1071 -51.52 22.16 32.29
CA ARG A 1071 -50.35 21.31 32.52
C ARG A 1071 -49.15 22.11 33.02
N VAL A 1072 -48.78 23.18 32.31
CA VAL A 1072 -47.63 24.02 32.67
C VAL A 1072 -47.90 24.82 33.95
N GLY A 1073 -49.14 25.26 34.19
CA GLY A 1073 -49.51 25.96 35.41
C GLY A 1073 -49.35 25.15 36.71
N LEU A 1074 -49.26 23.81 36.62
CA LEU A 1074 -48.93 22.95 37.76
C LEU A 1074 -47.44 23.00 38.13
N ILE A 1075 -46.58 23.45 37.22
CA ILE A 1075 -45.13 23.59 37.43
C ILE A 1075 -44.86 24.97 38.04
N LYS A 1076 -44.74 25.01 39.37
CA LYS A 1076 -44.61 26.28 40.12
C LYS A 1076 -43.39 27.09 39.69
N GLY A 1077 -43.60 28.38 39.46
CA GLY A 1077 -42.53 29.36 39.25
C GLY A 1077 -42.08 29.57 37.81
N LEU A 1078 -42.69 28.89 36.84
CA LEU A 1078 -42.40 29.05 35.42
C LEU A 1078 -43.48 29.89 34.71
N PRO A 1079 -43.10 30.83 33.82
CA PRO A 1079 -44.06 31.49 32.93
C PRO A 1079 -44.54 30.51 31.85
N TYR A 1080 -45.85 30.42 31.63
CA TYR A 1080 -46.43 29.69 30.49
C TYR A 1080 -46.63 30.64 29.30
N MET A 1081 -46.69 30.09 28.08
CA MET A 1081 -46.88 30.86 26.85
C MET A 1081 -48.20 31.63 26.81
N THR A 1082 -48.22 32.79 26.13
CA THR A 1082 -49.48 33.38 25.68
C THR A 1082 -50.13 32.48 24.62
N LYS A 1083 -51.42 32.73 24.31
CA LYS A 1083 -52.11 31.95 23.28
C LYS A 1083 -51.43 32.13 21.91
N GLU A 1084 -50.99 33.33 21.59
CA GLU A 1084 -50.30 33.65 20.34
C GLU A 1084 -48.94 32.92 20.26
N GLN A 1085 -48.18 32.90 21.35
CA GLN A 1085 -46.92 32.16 21.44
C GLN A 1085 -47.15 30.65 21.28
N PHE A 1086 -48.21 30.13 21.88
CA PHE A 1086 -48.62 28.73 21.74
C PHE A 1086 -48.99 28.38 20.30
N ASP A 1087 -49.87 29.17 19.67
CA ASP A 1087 -50.35 28.94 18.32
C ASP A 1087 -49.18 28.99 17.31
N ARG A 1088 -48.25 29.96 17.46
CA ARG A 1088 -47.01 30.02 16.67
C ARG A 1088 -46.12 28.80 16.90
N PHE A 1089 -45.94 28.37 18.16
CA PHE A 1089 -45.11 27.19 18.44
C PHE A 1089 -45.68 25.93 17.79
N ILE A 1090 -47.00 25.70 17.90
CA ILE A 1090 -47.68 24.55 17.29
C ILE A 1090 -47.57 24.61 15.75
N GLN A 1091 -47.76 25.78 15.15
CA GLN A 1091 -47.53 25.98 13.72
C GLN A 1091 -46.06 25.74 13.34
N GLY A 1092 -45.10 25.94 14.23
CA GLY A 1092 -43.69 25.64 13.97
C GLY A 1092 -43.35 24.15 13.88
N LEU A 1093 -44.27 23.23 14.21
CA LEU A 1093 -44.00 21.79 14.25
C LEU A 1093 -44.27 21.10 12.89
N PRO A 1094 -43.55 20.01 12.56
CA PRO A 1094 -43.84 19.19 11.39
C PRO A 1094 -45.25 18.57 11.42
N LEU A 1095 -45.89 18.45 10.25
CA LEU A 1095 -47.18 17.78 10.11
C LEU A 1095 -47.04 16.36 9.52
N LEU A 1096 -47.99 15.47 9.86
CA LEU A 1096 -48.04 14.11 9.32
C LEU A 1096 -48.17 14.10 7.80
N GLY A 1097 -47.28 13.36 7.12
CA GLY A 1097 -47.26 13.26 5.66
C GLY A 1097 -46.79 14.53 4.93
N GLU A 1098 -46.41 15.59 5.66
CA GLU A 1098 -45.79 16.77 5.08
C GLU A 1098 -44.39 16.43 4.55
N SER A 1099 -44.04 16.87 3.35
CA SER A 1099 -42.67 16.74 2.86
C SER A 1099 -41.77 17.79 3.51
N SER A 1100 -40.46 17.51 3.59
CA SER A 1100 -39.48 18.44 4.17
C SER A 1100 -39.53 19.81 3.48
N GLU A 1101 -39.67 19.84 2.16
CA GLU A 1101 -39.80 21.08 1.38
C GLU A 1101 -41.03 21.90 1.80
N HIS A 1102 -42.19 21.27 1.95
CA HIS A 1102 -43.40 21.98 2.37
C HIS A 1102 -43.31 22.48 3.81
N TYR A 1103 -42.73 21.68 4.70
CA TYR A 1103 -42.47 22.08 6.07
C TYR A 1103 -41.57 23.32 6.14
N ASN A 1104 -40.45 23.30 5.40
CA ASN A 1104 -39.51 24.42 5.33
C ASN A 1104 -40.19 25.69 4.79
N VAL A 1105 -40.99 25.58 3.72
CA VAL A 1105 -41.72 26.73 3.16
C VAL A 1105 -42.70 27.31 4.17
N ARG A 1106 -43.48 26.47 4.86
CA ARG A 1106 -44.49 26.91 5.82
C ARG A 1106 -43.86 27.61 7.02
N VAL A 1107 -42.82 27.02 7.62
CA VAL A 1107 -42.14 27.63 8.77
C VAL A 1107 -41.39 28.90 8.36
N LYS A 1108 -40.81 28.94 7.14
CA LYS A 1108 -40.18 30.14 6.59
C LYS A 1108 -41.16 31.29 6.42
N GLN A 1109 -42.35 31.00 5.88
CA GLN A 1109 -43.43 31.98 5.77
C GLN A 1109 -43.81 32.57 7.12
N MET A 1110 -43.85 31.76 8.19
CA MET A 1110 -44.12 32.27 9.55
C MET A 1110 -43.07 33.27 10.03
N PHE A 1111 -41.78 33.00 9.78
CA PHE A 1111 -40.70 33.95 10.11
C PHE A 1111 -40.68 35.20 9.21
N GLU A 1112 -41.13 35.06 7.95
CA GLU A 1112 -41.22 36.16 6.98
C GLU A 1112 -42.42 37.08 7.22
N GLU A 1113 -43.58 36.53 7.60
CA GLU A 1113 -44.83 37.29 7.87
C GLU A 1113 -44.72 38.17 9.11
N GLU A 1114 -43.98 37.75 10.15
CA GLU A 1114 -43.65 38.61 11.30
C GLU A 1114 -42.79 39.84 10.89
N SER A 1115 -42.11 39.77 9.75
CA SER A 1115 -41.29 40.86 9.23
C SER A 1115 -42.08 41.86 8.35
N ALA A 1116 -43.31 41.54 7.96
CA ALA A 1116 -44.07 42.28 6.94
C ALA A 1116 -44.52 43.70 7.35
N GLY A 1117 -44.26 44.14 8.59
CA GLY A 1117 -44.45 45.52 9.03
C GLY A 1117 -43.43 46.52 8.47
N ASN A 1118 -42.29 46.08 7.94
CA ASN A 1118 -41.28 46.91 7.28
C ASN A 1118 -40.43 46.06 6.32
N LYS A 1119 -40.26 46.52 5.07
CA LYS A 1119 -39.48 45.93 3.94
C LYS A 1119 -38.82 44.55 4.20
N PRO A 1120 -39.07 43.53 3.34
CA PRO A 1120 -38.47 42.21 3.49
C PRO A 1120 -36.94 42.30 3.52
N LEU A 1121 -36.36 42.13 4.71
CA LEU A 1121 -34.91 42.06 4.90
C LEU A 1121 -34.43 40.68 4.46
N LYS A 1122 -33.56 40.67 3.46
CA LYS A 1122 -32.86 39.47 2.99
C LYS A 1122 -31.90 38.96 4.08
N LEU A 1123 -32.39 38.10 4.96
CA LEU A 1123 -31.64 37.43 6.05
C LEU A 1123 -30.72 36.31 5.51
N PHE A 1124 -29.75 36.65 4.66
CA PHE A 1124 -28.90 35.71 3.90
C PHE A 1124 -27.96 34.78 4.72
N GLY A 1125 -28.10 34.69 6.05
CA GLY A 1125 -27.34 33.73 6.88
C GLY A 1125 -28.16 33.05 7.97
N VAL A 1126 -29.31 33.61 8.35
CA VAL A 1126 -30.21 32.99 9.33
C VAL A 1126 -30.95 31.81 8.69
N TYR A 1127 -31.27 31.91 7.41
CA TYR A 1127 -31.97 30.85 6.69
C TYR A 1127 -31.17 29.56 6.59
N GLU A 1128 -29.86 29.60 6.42
CA GLU A 1128 -29.05 28.37 6.34
C GLU A 1128 -29.04 27.60 7.67
N ILE A 1129 -28.97 28.33 8.80
CA ILE A 1129 -29.01 27.74 10.15
C ILE A 1129 -30.41 27.19 10.45
N ILE A 1130 -31.46 27.93 10.09
CA ILE A 1130 -32.85 27.52 10.28
C ILE A 1130 -33.17 26.32 9.38
N GLU A 1131 -32.85 26.35 8.09
CA GLU A 1131 -33.19 25.29 7.12
C GLU A 1131 -32.58 23.96 7.54
N TRP A 1132 -31.30 23.92 7.96
CA TRP A 1132 -30.69 22.69 8.48
C TRP A 1132 -31.43 22.15 9.70
N TYR A 1133 -31.78 23.03 10.66
CA TYR A 1133 -32.52 22.64 11.85
C TYR A 1133 -33.91 22.10 11.52
N LEU A 1134 -34.65 22.78 10.64
CA LEU A 1134 -35.98 22.38 10.22
C LEU A 1134 -35.95 21.04 9.51
N GLU A 1135 -34.99 20.81 8.62
CA GLU A 1135 -34.82 19.51 7.99
C GLU A 1135 -34.55 18.38 8.99
N ASP A 1136 -33.69 18.62 9.99
CA ASP A 1136 -33.35 17.62 11.01
C ASP A 1136 -34.55 17.29 11.90
N LEU A 1137 -35.27 18.33 12.35
CA LEU A 1137 -36.50 18.18 13.13
C LEU A 1137 -37.59 17.42 12.34
N HIS A 1138 -37.74 17.71 11.05
CA HIS A 1138 -38.68 17.03 10.16
C HIS A 1138 -38.34 15.55 9.96
N LYS A 1139 -37.07 15.26 9.66
CA LYS A 1139 -36.57 13.88 9.53
C LYS A 1139 -36.79 13.10 10.83
N HIS A 1140 -36.53 13.71 11.98
CA HIS A 1140 -36.74 13.07 13.26
C HIS A 1140 -38.21 12.81 13.55
N PHE A 1141 -39.07 13.79 13.31
CA PHE A 1141 -40.51 13.62 13.43
C PHE A 1141 -41.02 12.45 12.57
N ILE A 1142 -40.56 12.34 11.31
CA ILE A 1142 -40.89 11.19 10.46
C ILE A 1142 -40.42 9.88 11.09
N ARG A 1143 -39.21 9.85 11.64
CA ARG A 1143 -38.61 8.65 12.24
C ARG A 1143 -39.39 8.14 13.45
N ILE A 1144 -39.86 9.04 14.31
CA ILE A 1144 -40.60 8.69 15.53
C ILE A 1144 -42.11 8.59 15.32
N SER A 1145 -42.63 9.02 14.17
CA SER A 1145 -44.04 8.93 13.85
C SER A 1145 -44.46 7.45 13.80
N PRO A 1146 -45.62 7.06 14.38
CA PRO A 1146 -46.05 5.68 14.49
C PRO A 1146 -46.61 5.14 13.17
N ASN A 1147 -45.90 5.40 12.06
CA ASN A 1147 -46.37 5.22 10.70
C ASN A 1147 -46.74 3.77 10.34
N PHE A 1148 -46.45 2.77 11.17
CA PHE A 1148 -46.66 1.35 10.82
C PHE A 1148 -47.03 0.45 12.00
N PHE A 1149 -47.29 1.02 13.18
CA PHE A 1149 -47.54 0.24 14.40
C PHE A 1149 -48.99 0.38 14.83
N THR A 1150 -49.70 -0.74 14.93
CA THR A 1150 -51.07 -0.78 15.48
C THR A 1150 -51.06 -0.80 17.01
N GLU A 1151 -50.04 -1.40 17.61
CA GLU A 1151 -49.90 -1.52 19.06
C GLU A 1151 -48.75 -0.64 19.58
N TYR A 1152 -49.02 0.06 20.69
CA TYR A 1152 -48.04 0.95 21.31
C TYR A 1152 -46.78 0.21 21.77
N THR A 1153 -46.93 -1.03 22.24
CA THR A 1153 -45.81 -1.83 22.76
C THR A 1153 -44.78 -2.14 21.68
N ASP A 1154 -45.23 -2.43 20.47
CA ASP A 1154 -44.37 -2.76 19.35
C ASP A 1154 -43.67 -1.51 18.81
N TYR A 1155 -44.41 -0.41 18.72
CA TYR A 1155 -43.88 0.92 18.42
C TYR A 1155 -42.78 1.33 19.41
N ALA A 1156 -43.08 1.26 20.71
CA ALA A 1156 -42.18 1.72 21.75
C ALA A 1156 -40.92 0.87 21.80
N LYS A 1157 -41.07 -0.46 21.72
CA LYS A 1157 -39.95 -1.39 21.66
C LYS A 1157 -39.05 -1.08 20.47
N ARG A 1158 -39.62 -0.85 19.28
CA ARG A 1158 -38.86 -0.55 18.08
C ARG A 1158 -38.06 0.75 18.20
N LEU A 1159 -38.67 1.82 18.68
CA LEU A 1159 -37.96 3.09 18.79
C LEU A 1159 -36.81 3.03 19.80
N LEU A 1160 -37.03 2.34 20.93
CA LEU A 1160 -35.99 2.10 21.93
C LEU A 1160 -34.82 1.28 21.39
N GLU A 1161 -35.08 0.26 20.54
CA GLU A 1161 -34.03 -0.50 19.84
C GLU A 1161 -33.13 0.40 18.96
N HIS A 1162 -33.65 1.54 18.50
CA HIS A 1162 -32.94 2.50 17.63
C HIS A 1162 -32.47 3.76 18.36
N GLY A 1163 -32.52 3.75 19.70
CA GLY A 1163 -32.11 4.88 20.53
C GLY A 1163 -33.01 6.11 20.43
N ASN A 1164 -34.26 5.96 19.99
CA ASN A 1164 -35.23 7.06 19.97
C ASN A 1164 -36.19 6.93 21.15
N GLN A 1165 -36.60 8.06 21.70
CA GLN A 1165 -37.62 8.10 22.73
C GLN A 1165 -39.00 7.92 22.07
N PRO A 1166 -39.77 6.89 22.43
CA PRO A 1166 -41.11 6.75 21.89
C PRO A 1166 -42.00 7.86 22.41
N LEU A 1167 -42.92 8.30 21.56
CA LEU A 1167 -44.04 9.12 21.99
C LEU A 1167 -44.78 8.43 23.14
N ASP A 1168 -45.40 9.19 24.03
CA ASP A 1168 -46.29 8.57 25.01
C ASP A 1168 -47.54 7.98 24.31
N ILE A 1169 -48.24 7.09 25.02
CA ILE A 1169 -49.40 6.39 24.46
C ILE A 1169 -50.52 7.35 24.01
N VAL A 1170 -50.64 8.54 24.62
CA VAL A 1170 -51.66 9.52 24.24
C VAL A 1170 -51.33 10.11 22.87
N HIS A 1171 -50.07 10.47 22.63
CA HIS A 1171 -49.62 10.98 21.33
C HIS A 1171 -49.59 9.90 20.26
N PHE A 1172 -49.17 8.68 20.62
CA PHE A 1172 -49.25 7.53 19.72
C PHE A 1172 -50.68 7.31 19.22
N ASN A 1173 -51.64 7.26 20.13
CA ASN A 1173 -53.05 7.11 19.79
C ASN A 1173 -53.58 8.30 18.99
N CYS A 1174 -53.13 9.53 19.32
CA CYS A 1174 -53.50 10.71 18.56
C CYS A 1174 -53.01 10.59 17.10
N LEU A 1175 -51.73 10.27 16.89
CA LEU A 1175 -51.12 10.03 15.57
C LEU A 1175 -51.77 8.90 14.79
N GLN A 1176 -52.11 7.79 15.44
CA GLN A 1176 -52.88 6.71 14.81
C GLN A 1176 -54.26 7.16 14.33
N TYR A 1177 -54.93 8.02 15.10
CA TYR A 1177 -56.23 8.58 14.75
C TYR A 1177 -56.17 9.53 13.55
N TYR A 1178 -55.01 10.14 13.30
CA TYR A 1178 -54.77 11.04 12.16
C TYR A 1178 -54.57 10.33 10.82
N PHE A 1179 -54.41 9.02 10.74
CA PHE A 1179 -54.31 8.35 9.44
C PHE A 1179 -55.69 8.20 8.77
N PRO A 1180 -55.81 8.44 7.46
CA PRO A 1180 -57.08 8.30 6.76
C PRO A 1180 -57.49 6.83 6.68
N LYS A 1181 -58.72 6.51 7.08
CA LYS A 1181 -59.25 5.14 6.94
C LYS A 1181 -59.58 4.83 5.48
N ILE A 1182 -59.52 3.55 5.09
CA ILE A 1182 -59.83 3.09 3.72
C ILE A 1182 -61.22 3.54 3.24
N ASN A 1183 -62.19 3.68 4.15
CA ASN A 1183 -63.54 4.12 3.85
C ASN A 1183 -63.80 5.63 4.09
N GLU A 1184 -62.84 6.36 4.67
CA GLU A 1184 -63.01 7.79 5.02
C GLU A 1184 -62.88 8.66 3.77
N THR A 1185 -63.75 9.65 3.60
CA THR A 1185 -63.66 10.66 2.53
C THR A 1185 -62.71 11.79 2.91
N TYR A 1186 -62.27 12.59 1.93
CA TYR A 1186 -61.37 13.72 2.19
C TYR A 1186 -62.00 14.76 3.13
N ASP A 1187 -63.28 15.06 2.97
CA ASP A 1187 -63.98 16.05 3.80
C ASP A 1187 -64.17 15.54 5.24
N GLU A 1188 -64.55 14.26 5.41
CA GLU A 1188 -64.63 13.61 6.72
C GLU A 1188 -63.26 13.62 7.42
N PHE A 1189 -62.20 13.35 6.68
CA PHE A 1189 -60.83 13.44 7.17
C PHE A 1189 -60.49 14.87 7.60
N CYS A 1190 -60.67 15.87 6.73
CA CYS A 1190 -60.37 17.27 7.03
C CYS A 1190 -61.14 17.80 8.25
N ALA A 1191 -62.43 17.45 8.40
CA ALA A 1191 -63.20 17.79 9.58
C ALA A 1191 -62.61 17.16 10.85
N LYS A 1192 -62.22 15.88 10.79
CA LYS A 1192 -61.55 15.17 11.89
C LYS A 1192 -60.20 15.82 12.28
N ILE A 1193 -59.40 16.27 11.31
CA ILE A 1193 -58.14 16.99 11.56
C ILE A 1193 -58.40 18.33 12.26
N GLN A 1194 -59.41 19.06 11.80
CA GLN A 1194 -59.76 20.38 12.31
C GLN A 1194 -60.29 20.32 13.76
N ASP A 1195 -61.08 19.30 14.11
CA ASP A 1195 -61.56 19.07 15.47
C ASP A 1195 -60.42 18.85 16.49
N LEU A 1196 -59.25 18.43 16.02
CA LEU A 1196 -58.05 18.23 16.83
C LEU A 1196 -57.16 19.49 16.90
N GLY A 1197 -57.62 20.61 16.33
CA GLY A 1197 -56.91 21.89 16.33
C GLY A 1197 -55.73 21.94 15.35
N LEU A 1198 -55.66 21.01 14.40
CA LEU A 1198 -54.61 21.01 13.37
C LEU A 1198 -55.06 21.72 12.09
N GLN A 1199 -54.08 22.20 11.33
CA GLN A 1199 -54.31 22.85 10.03
C GLN A 1199 -54.84 21.83 9.01
N MET A 1200 -55.89 22.20 8.28
CA MET A 1200 -56.46 21.35 7.22
C MET A 1200 -55.46 21.13 6.09
N ILE A 1201 -55.44 19.91 5.52
CA ILE A 1201 -54.74 19.66 4.25
C ILE A 1201 -55.42 20.49 3.17
N GLU A 1202 -54.70 21.42 2.53
CA GLU A 1202 -55.27 22.30 1.50
C GLU A 1202 -55.76 21.50 0.26
N MET A 1203 -56.80 22.01 -0.42
CA MET A 1203 -57.53 21.28 -1.47
C MET A 1203 -56.66 20.81 -2.64
N TYR A 1204 -55.64 21.59 -3.03
CA TYR A 1204 -54.70 21.19 -4.08
C TYR A 1204 -53.75 20.04 -3.64
N ARG A 1205 -53.73 19.71 -2.35
CA ARG A 1205 -53.00 18.57 -1.75
C ARG A 1205 -53.89 17.35 -1.49
N GLN A 1206 -55.11 17.29 -2.04
CA GLN A 1206 -55.97 16.08 -2.01
C GLN A 1206 -55.24 14.81 -2.46
N GLN A 1207 -54.25 14.94 -3.36
CA GLN A 1207 -53.40 13.83 -3.76
C GLN A 1207 -52.63 13.19 -2.58
N LEU A 1208 -52.24 13.98 -1.56
CA LEU A 1208 -51.57 13.46 -0.36
C LEU A 1208 -52.52 12.58 0.46
N PHE A 1209 -53.78 13.00 0.62
CA PHE A 1209 -54.83 12.20 1.25
C PHE A 1209 -55.03 10.88 0.51
N PHE A 1210 -55.13 10.90 -0.83
CA PHE A 1210 -55.27 9.68 -1.62
C PHE A 1210 -54.02 8.78 -1.56
N LYS A 1211 -52.81 9.35 -1.49
CA LYS A 1211 -51.58 8.58 -1.28
C LYS A 1211 -51.57 7.89 0.10
N LEU A 1212 -51.83 8.64 1.17
CA LEU A 1212 -51.91 8.11 2.54
C LEU A 1212 -52.97 7.01 2.65
N LYS A 1213 -54.14 7.20 2.03
CA LYS A 1213 -55.24 6.23 2.03
C LYS A 1213 -54.92 4.95 1.25
N LYS A 1214 -54.17 5.04 0.14
CA LYS A 1214 -53.90 3.92 -0.79
C LYS A 1214 -52.70 3.04 -0.37
N PHE A 1215 -51.68 3.62 0.23
CA PHE A 1215 -50.43 2.91 0.50
C PHE A 1215 -50.34 2.34 1.92
N TYR A 1216 -50.92 3.03 2.89
CA TYR A 1216 -50.67 2.76 4.31
C TYR A 1216 -51.14 1.39 4.82
N PRO A 1217 -52.29 0.81 4.38
CA PRO A 1217 -52.72 -0.51 4.86
C PRO A 1217 -52.02 -1.70 4.21
N ARG A 1218 -51.33 -1.53 3.07
CA ARG A 1218 -51.05 -2.66 2.12
C ARG A 1218 -49.57 -2.98 1.92
N VAL A 1219 -48.65 -2.08 2.26
CA VAL A 1219 -47.22 -2.25 1.96
C VAL A 1219 -46.54 -3.30 2.88
N HIS A 1220 -47.07 -3.57 4.07
CA HIS A 1220 -46.40 -4.41 5.08
C HIS A 1220 -46.96 -5.84 5.22
N HIS A 1221 -48.16 -6.14 4.69
CA HIS A 1221 -48.73 -7.50 4.73
C HIS A 1221 -48.41 -8.34 3.49
N HIS A 1222 -47.80 -7.72 2.47
CA HIS A 1222 -47.61 -8.34 1.16
C HIS A 1222 -46.15 -8.18 0.68
N SER A 1223 -45.63 -9.19 -0.04
CA SER A 1223 -44.44 -8.98 -0.87
C SER A 1223 -44.75 -7.97 -1.98
N TYR A 1224 -43.76 -7.36 -2.62
CA TYR A 1224 -44.03 -6.45 -3.74
C TYR A 1224 -44.86 -7.12 -4.83
N GLU A 1225 -44.61 -8.41 -5.06
CA GLU A 1225 -45.35 -9.24 -6.00
C GLU A 1225 -46.78 -9.47 -5.53
N ALA A 1226 -47.02 -9.72 -4.25
CA ALA A 1226 -48.36 -9.85 -3.69
C ALA A 1226 -49.11 -8.50 -3.68
N TYR A 1227 -48.44 -7.38 -3.41
CA TYR A 1227 -48.98 -6.01 -3.56
C TYR A 1227 -49.41 -5.74 -5.01
N LEU A 1228 -48.57 -6.12 -5.98
CA LEU A 1228 -48.90 -6.00 -7.40
C LEU A 1228 -50.04 -6.94 -7.80
N LEU A 1229 -50.06 -8.16 -7.26
CA LEU A 1229 -51.10 -9.15 -7.53
C LEU A 1229 -52.45 -8.69 -7.00
N GLU A 1230 -52.50 -8.16 -5.79
CA GLU A 1230 -53.72 -7.72 -5.13
C GLU A 1230 -54.26 -6.41 -5.74
N ILE A 1231 -53.39 -5.45 -6.08
CA ILE A 1231 -53.77 -4.33 -6.95
C ILE A 1231 -54.25 -4.82 -8.32
N GLY A 1232 -53.67 -5.90 -8.85
CA GLY A 1232 -54.13 -6.50 -10.10
C GLY A 1232 -55.48 -7.22 -9.98
N LEU A 1233 -55.79 -7.76 -8.81
CA LEU A 1233 -57.01 -8.53 -8.52
C LEU A 1233 -58.20 -7.66 -8.09
N GLU A 1234 -57.96 -6.51 -7.47
CA GLU A 1234 -59.01 -5.53 -7.15
C GLU A 1234 -59.44 -4.69 -8.36
N TYR A 1235 -58.60 -4.62 -9.40
CA TYR A 1235 -58.88 -3.88 -10.64
C TYR A 1235 -58.67 -4.75 -11.91
N PRO A 1236 -59.26 -5.96 -12.01
CA PRO A 1236 -59.04 -6.82 -13.16
C PRO A 1236 -60.02 -6.45 -14.29
N ASN A 1237 -59.47 -5.94 -15.38
CA ASN A 1237 -60.15 -5.81 -16.69
C ASN A 1237 -61.30 -4.80 -16.78
N ASP A 1238 -61.14 -3.62 -16.21
CA ASP A 1238 -61.97 -2.49 -16.64
C ASP A 1238 -61.25 -1.80 -17.82
N GLU A 1239 -61.74 -2.01 -19.05
CA GLU A 1239 -61.11 -1.50 -20.29
C GLU A 1239 -61.04 0.04 -20.32
N ASP A 1240 -61.92 0.71 -19.56
CA ASP A 1240 -61.85 2.16 -19.35
C ASP A 1240 -60.70 2.55 -18.40
N TYR A 1241 -60.26 1.65 -17.53
CA TYR A 1241 -59.14 1.88 -16.61
C TYR A 1241 -57.77 1.73 -17.31
N ILE A 1242 -57.69 0.91 -18.35
CA ILE A 1242 -56.46 0.71 -19.15
C ILE A 1242 -56.12 1.97 -19.96
N ASN A 1243 -57.11 2.73 -20.41
CA ASN A 1243 -56.89 3.91 -21.26
C ASN A 1243 -56.73 5.24 -20.50
N VAL A 1244 -57.15 5.32 -19.23
CA VAL A 1244 -57.11 6.60 -18.47
C VAL A 1244 -56.03 6.63 -17.38
N ASN A 1245 -55.44 5.50 -16.96
CA ASN A 1245 -54.59 5.49 -15.76
C ASN A 1245 -53.29 4.67 -15.85
N TYR A 1246 -52.55 4.81 -16.96
CA TYR A 1246 -51.12 4.43 -17.00
C TYR A 1246 -50.23 5.24 -16.03
N ASN A 1247 -50.80 6.26 -15.35
CA ASN A 1247 -50.17 7.04 -14.28
C ASN A 1247 -50.81 6.82 -12.89
N SER A 1248 -51.65 5.80 -12.67
CA SER A 1248 -51.96 5.43 -11.29
C SER A 1248 -50.65 4.97 -10.64
N PRO A 1249 -50.21 5.59 -9.51
CA PRO A 1249 -48.88 5.36 -8.98
C PRO A 1249 -48.87 3.97 -8.35
N LYS A 1250 -48.58 2.96 -9.16
CA LYS A 1250 -47.94 1.76 -8.63
C LYS A 1250 -46.61 2.27 -8.15
N LEU A 1251 -46.38 2.21 -6.83
CA LEU A 1251 -45.03 2.37 -6.31
C LEU A 1251 -44.12 1.51 -7.19
N THR A 1252 -43.11 2.12 -7.79
CA THR A 1252 -42.05 1.36 -8.43
C THR A 1252 -41.48 0.40 -7.40
N ARG A 1253 -40.85 -0.68 -7.84
CA ARG A 1253 -40.20 -1.61 -6.89
C ARG A 1253 -39.18 -0.87 -6.02
N ALA A 1254 -38.55 0.17 -6.55
CA ALA A 1254 -37.66 1.06 -5.81
C ALA A 1254 -38.41 1.87 -4.75
N GLU A 1255 -39.52 2.55 -5.08
CA GLU A 1255 -40.31 3.30 -4.09
C GLU A 1255 -41.00 2.39 -3.06
N PHE A 1256 -41.55 1.23 -3.47
CA PHE A 1256 -42.11 0.24 -2.55
C PHE A 1256 -41.03 -0.30 -1.62
N ASN A 1257 -39.86 -0.61 -2.17
CA ASN A 1257 -38.72 -1.02 -1.38
C ASN A 1257 -38.19 0.13 -0.53
N GLU A 1258 -38.20 1.38 -0.95
CA GLU A 1258 -37.76 2.56 -0.18
C GLU A 1258 -38.70 2.84 0.99
N TYR A 1259 -40.02 2.75 0.78
CA TYR A 1259 -41.00 2.78 1.86
C TYR A 1259 -40.81 1.61 2.83
N LYS A 1260 -40.53 0.40 2.33
CA LYS A 1260 -40.20 -0.77 3.15
C LYS A 1260 -38.79 -0.70 3.77
N LEU A 1261 -37.84 -0.01 3.14
CA LEU A 1261 -36.45 0.18 3.58
C LEU A 1261 -36.31 1.37 4.53
N SER A 1262 -37.26 2.29 4.58
CA SER A 1262 -37.31 3.29 5.66
C SER A 1262 -37.42 2.61 7.03
N GLU A 1263 -37.90 1.36 7.07
CA GLU A 1263 -37.87 0.42 8.20
C GLU A 1263 -36.50 -0.29 8.38
N LEU A 1264 -35.71 -0.43 7.31
CA LEU A 1264 -34.36 -1.03 7.33
C LEU A 1264 -33.23 -0.02 7.54
N ILE A 1265 -33.45 1.27 7.29
CA ILE A 1265 -32.55 2.37 7.66
C ILE A 1265 -32.83 2.82 9.12
N THR A 1266 -33.94 2.31 9.68
CA THR A 1266 -34.19 2.17 11.11
C THR A 1266 -34.10 0.70 11.56
N THR A 1267 -33.22 -0.10 10.95
CA THR A 1267 -32.46 -1.24 11.54
C THR A 1267 -30.98 -0.92 11.44
#